data_AF-A0A8S0YX06-F1
#
_entry.id   AF-A0A8S0YX06-F1
#
_cell.length_a   1.000
_cell.length_b   1.000
_cell.length_c   1.000
_cell.angle_alpha   90.00
_cell.angle_beta   90.00
_cell.angle_gamma   90.00
#
_symmetry.space_group_name_H-M   'P 1'
#
loop_
_entity.id
_entity.type
_entity.pdbx_description
1 polymer ?
#
loop_
_entity_poly.entity_id
_entity_poly.type
_entity_poly.pdbx_seq_one_letter_code
_entity_poly.pdbx_strand_id
1 'polypeptide(L)'
;MAVPLLSKELPDIENLLRLNPTVKPYSNLVPSAQTKKIKQHWKRNADRKCTSCPTLTKNFDDIKHTTLSERGALKEAARCLKCADAPCQKSCPTQIDVKSFITSIANKNYYGAAKAILSDNPLGLTCGMVCPTSDLCVGGCNLHASEEGAINIGGLQHFAVDVFMKMGIPQTLDPNNKPLPKGGHQKIALVGGGPASISCACFLARLGYKNITVYEKENYLGGLSSSEIPQYRLPYDVVKFEVDLVKHLGVKFETGRKLSTKDITVNGLLNDGFSAVFLGIGLPEPKNIPIFKGLTQEMGFFTSKDFLPLVSKGSKKGLCACKSILPELYGNVIVLGAGDTAFDCATSALRCGAKRVYVVFRKGVTNIRAVPEEVDLAKEEKCEFVPFMSPREVIVKNGKITALKMCRTEQLDDGEWIEDEEQVMQLKANFIISAFGSGLYDSDVQDAMDGVKLNRWGLPEVNESTMQSRSNPRVFIGGDLAGVAETTVESVNDGKTAAWYMHCYLQGISFNAPVELPKFHCPIDDIDLSVEVCGIKFENPFGLASAPPTTSTAMIRRAFQQGWGFAVTKTFGLDKDLVTNVSPRIVRGVTSGENYGPGQGSFLNIELISEKCARYWCQSIAELKRDFPNKVVIASIMCSYNEEDWTKLARAAEAAGSDALELNLSCPHGMGESGMGLACGQDPVLVKGISQWVRKAIKIPFFVKLTPNITDIVSIAMAAHEGGASGVSAINTVSGLMSVRPDATPWPAVGVARSTTYGGVSGNATRPMGLRAVSAIANKLPGFPILGIGGIDSAESALQFIMCGAPVVQICSAVQNQDFTVVEDYITGLKALLYLRSVGQFGWLGQSPPTFKHQKGKPVQTLYDENGKVLAHFGEYSKKREELLHEIRLKSDVLADNANETYLTNGNNHVLDVPKIKDVLGEALPRVGTFKHLDNTKQVVALIDDDMCINCGKCYMACADSGYQAIEFDAETHIPHVTDDCTGCTLCLSVCPIIDCISMVPKQIPHIIKRGIRYDILPVSPLDGICQ
;
A
#
# COMPACT_ATOMS: atom_id res chain seq x y z
N MET A 1 -22.72 58.42 -16.98
CA MET A 1 -22.40 57.26 -16.12
C MET A 1 -20.89 57.13 -16.08
N ALA A 2 -20.29 57.07 -14.89
CA ALA A 2 -18.84 56.84 -14.78
C ALA A 2 -18.51 55.47 -15.36
N VAL A 3 -17.48 55.39 -16.20
CA VAL A 3 -16.99 54.10 -16.71
C VAL A 3 -16.47 53.30 -15.51
N PRO A 4 -16.92 52.05 -15.32
CA PRO A 4 -16.45 51.22 -14.21
C PRO A 4 -14.92 51.03 -14.29
N LEU A 5 -14.24 51.09 -13.14
CA LEU A 5 -12.81 50.84 -13.05
C LEU A 5 -12.54 49.36 -13.31
N LEU A 6 -11.96 49.03 -14.46
CA LEU A 6 -11.69 47.64 -14.88
C LEU A 6 -10.77 46.88 -13.90
N SER A 7 -9.91 47.59 -13.18
CA SER A 7 -8.97 47.03 -12.20
C SER A 7 -9.54 46.98 -10.79
N LYS A 8 -10.86 47.17 -10.63
CA LYS A 8 -11.54 47.10 -9.34
C LYS A 8 -12.59 46.00 -9.42
N GLU A 9 -12.64 45.17 -8.40
CA GLU A 9 -13.68 44.17 -8.26
C GLU A 9 -15.06 44.81 -8.18
N LEU A 10 -16.03 44.17 -8.83
CA LEU A 10 -17.43 44.52 -8.67
C LEU A 10 -17.92 44.06 -7.29
N PRO A 11 -18.97 44.68 -6.73
CA PRO A 11 -19.49 44.32 -5.40
C PRO A 11 -19.77 42.82 -5.22
N ASP A 12 -20.24 42.14 -6.26
CA ASP A 12 -20.51 40.69 -6.21
C ASP A 12 -19.22 39.87 -6.05
N ILE A 13 -18.14 40.28 -6.72
CA ILE A 13 -16.83 39.63 -6.57
C ILE A 13 -16.18 40.01 -5.23
N GLU A 14 -16.30 41.26 -4.78
CA GLU A 14 -15.88 41.65 -3.43
C GLU A 14 -16.58 40.78 -2.36
N ASN A 15 -17.85 40.45 -2.55
CA ASN A 15 -18.60 39.56 -1.66
C ASN A 15 -18.12 38.10 -1.74
N LEU A 16 -17.84 37.57 -2.94
CA LEU A 16 -17.22 36.24 -3.09
C LEU A 16 -15.87 36.18 -2.39
N LEU A 17 -15.09 37.26 -2.44
CA LEU A 17 -13.75 37.36 -1.85
C LEU A 17 -13.74 37.67 -0.35
N ARG A 18 -14.90 37.74 0.32
CA ARG A 18 -15.00 38.18 1.74
C ARG A 18 -14.17 37.34 2.73
N LEU A 19 -13.90 36.07 2.42
CA LEU A 19 -13.10 35.15 3.24
C LEU A 19 -11.67 34.97 2.70
N ASN A 20 -11.30 35.70 1.64
CA ASN A 20 -9.97 35.56 1.05
C ASN A 20 -8.91 36.06 2.03
N PRO A 21 -7.77 35.36 2.20
CA PRO A 21 -6.75 35.78 3.14
C PRO A 21 -6.20 37.17 2.81
N THR A 22 -6.18 38.05 3.81
CA THR A 22 -5.59 39.40 3.71
C THR A 22 -4.70 39.68 4.90
N VAL A 23 -3.63 40.46 4.68
CA VAL A 23 -2.76 40.92 5.76
C VAL A 23 -3.43 42.09 6.46
N LYS A 24 -3.73 41.94 7.75
CA LYS A 24 -4.31 43.01 8.56
C LYS A 24 -3.21 43.93 9.09
N PRO A 25 -3.35 45.28 8.98
CA PRO A 25 -2.37 46.21 9.52
C PRO A 25 -2.50 46.42 11.04
N TYR A 26 -3.39 45.68 11.70
CA TYR A 26 -3.70 45.77 13.13
C TYR A 26 -3.94 44.39 13.74
N SER A 27 -3.80 44.31 15.06
CA SER A 27 -4.07 43.09 15.83
C SER A 27 -5.57 42.77 15.85
N ASN A 28 -5.91 41.48 15.96
CA ASN A 28 -7.29 41.03 16.15
C ASN A 28 -7.70 41.19 17.64
N LEU A 29 -8.95 41.61 17.89
CA LEU A 29 -9.55 41.66 19.23
C LEU A 29 -10.83 40.80 19.26
N VAL A 30 -10.81 39.70 20.02
CA VAL A 30 -11.99 38.86 20.27
C VAL A 30 -12.01 38.48 21.76
N PRO A 31 -13.09 38.79 22.52
CA PRO A 31 -13.17 38.42 23.92
C PRO A 31 -13.13 36.90 24.13
N SER A 32 -12.43 36.44 25.18
CA SER A 32 -12.31 35.00 25.52
C SER A 32 -13.66 34.29 25.65
N ALA A 33 -14.70 34.99 26.11
CA ALA A 33 -16.06 34.46 26.20
C ALA A 33 -16.64 34.11 24.83
N GLN A 34 -16.41 34.94 23.81
CA GLN A 34 -16.82 34.70 22.44
C GLN A 34 -15.99 33.59 21.79
N THR A 35 -14.66 33.59 22.01
CA THR A 35 -13.77 32.52 21.52
C THR A 35 -14.18 31.15 22.05
N LYS A 36 -14.62 31.04 23.31
CA LYS A 36 -15.14 29.79 23.88
C LYS A 36 -16.40 29.28 23.16
N LYS A 37 -17.28 30.18 22.71
CA LYS A 37 -18.48 29.84 21.92
C LYS A 37 -18.07 29.40 20.50
N ILE A 38 -17.27 30.21 19.81
CA ILE A 38 -16.77 29.94 18.44
C ILE A 38 -16.03 28.59 18.39
N LYS A 39 -15.24 28.25 19.41
CA LYS A 39 -14.52 26.98 19.48
C LYS A 39 -15.42 25.74 19.36
N GLN A 40 -16.67 25.82 19.84
CA GLN A 40 -17.59 24.69 19.76
C GLN A 40 -18.10 24.47 18.33
N HIS A 41 -18.26 25.55 17.57
CA HIS A 41 -18.65 25.49 16.16
C HIS A 41 -17.61 24.73 15.33
N TRP A 42 -16.32 24.99 15.51
CA TRP A 42 -15.25 24.41 14.67
C TRP A 42 -14.67 23.08 15.19
N LYS A 43 -15.30 22.47 16.20
CA LYS A 43 -14.73 21.33 16.93
C LYS A 43 -14.66 20.06 16.05
N ARG A 44 -13.46 19.49 15.85
CA ARG A 44 -13.22 18.29 15.03
C ARG A 44 -12.97 17.00 15.83
N ASN A 45 -12.20 17.12 16.91
CA ASN A 45 -11.88 15.99 17.78
C ASN A 45 -12.87 15.89 18.94
N ALA A 46 -12.85 14.76 19.65
CA ALA A 46 -13.69 14.53 20.82
C ALA A 46 -13.67 15.71 21.81
N ASP A 47 -14.83 16.06 22.36
CA ASP A 47 -14.92 17.02 23.45
C ASP A 47 -14.55 16.34 24.77
N ARG A 48 -13.49 16.83 25.41
CA ARG A 48 -13.04 16.32 26.72
C ARG A 48 -14.07 16.53 27.82
N LYS A 49 -15.03 17.45 27.64
CA LYS A 49 -16.12 17.70 28.59
C LYS A 49 -17.34 16.80 28.38
N CYS A 50 -17.40 16.07 27.27
CA CYS A 50 -18.50 15.16 26.98
C CYS A 50 -18.36 13.90 27.84
N THR A 51 -19.29 13.72 28.78
CA THR A 51 -19.35 12.57 29.70
C THR A 51 -20.46 11.58 29.33
N SER A 52 -21.27 11.87 28.31
CA SER A 52 -22.29 10.94 27.83
C SER A 52 -21.69 9.86 26.94
N CYS A 53 -22.09 8.60 27.14
CA CYS A 53 -21.75 7.52 26.24
C CYS A 53 -22.41 7.76 24.87
N PRO A 54 -21.71 7.47 23.75
CA PRO A 54 -22.26 7.60 22.41
C PRO A 54 -23.36 6.55 22.17
N THR A 55 -24.34 6.89 21.33
CA THR A 55 -25.42 5.99 20.93
C THR A 55 -24.95 5.07 19.79
N LEU A 56 -24.36 3.93 20.14
CA LEU A 56 -23.71 2.99 19.20
C LEU A 56 -24.56 1.73 18.89
N THR A 57 -25.80 1.66 19.35
CA THR A 57 -26.69 0.53 19.07
C THR A 57 -26.75 0.24 17.57
N LYS A 58 -26.53 -1.02 17.18
CA LYS A 58 -26.45 -1.49 15.78
C LYS A 58 -25.38 -0.82 14.90
N ASN A 59 -24.39 -0.13 15.47
CA ASN A 59 -23.31 0.49 14.68
C ASN A 59 -22.09 -0.43 14.55
N PHE A 60 -21.93 -1.06 13.39
CA PHE A 60 -20.80 -1.94 13.06
C PHE A 60 -19.85 -1.34 12.01
N ASP A 61 -19.89 -0.02 11.81
CA ASP A 61 -18.95 0.68 10.93
C ASP A 61 -17.51 0.52 11.43
N ASP A 62 -16.56 0.53 10.50
CA ASP A 62 -15.14 0.41 10.82
C ASP A 62 -14.67 1.50 11.81
N ILE A 63 -14.21 1.10 13.00
CA ILE A 63 -13.71 2.02 14.03
C ILE A 63 -12.18 2.12 14.07
N LYS A 64 -11.45 1.26 13.33
CA LYS A 64 -9.98 1.23 13.37
C LYS A 64 -9.37 2.59 13.05
N HIS A 65 -8.40 3.03 13.84
CA HIS A 65 -7.65 4.27 13.58
C HIS A 65 -6.62 4.10 12.46
N THR A 66 -6.26 2.87 12.14
CA THR A 66 -5.23 2.50 11.17
C THR A 66 -5.74 2.40 9.73
N THR A 67 -7.05 2.40 9.47
CA THR A 67 -7.61 2.33 8.10
C THR A 67 -7.18 3.53 7.25
N LEU A 68 -6.76 3.27 6.01
CA LEU A 68 -6.25 4.28 5.08
C LEU A 68 -7.05 4.33 3.77
N SER A 69 -7.28 5.54 3.27
CA SER A 69 -7.61 5.77 1.85
C SER A 69 -6.36 5.58 1.00
N GLU A 70 -6.50 5.47 -0.33
CA GLU A 70 -5.36 5.53 -1.25
C GLU A 70 -4.49 6.78 -0.99
N ARG A 71 -5.11 7.96 -0.84
CA ARG A 71 -4.40 9.20 -0.47
C ARG A 71 -3.61 9.07 0.83
N GLY A 72 -4.16 8.38 1.83
CA GLY A 72 -3.51 8.13 3.11
C GLY A 72 -2.35 7.16 2.96
N ALA A 73 -2.58 6.03 2.29
CA ALA A 73 -1.62 4.96 2.05
C ALA A 73 -0.41 5.46 1.25
N LEU A 74 -0.61 6.21 0.18
CA LEU A 74 0.48 6.77 -0.62
C LEU A 74 1.36 7.74 0.19
N LYS A 75 0.76 8.59 1.04
CA LYS A 75 1.54 9.51 1.90
C LYS A 75 2.35 8.75 2.95
N GLU A 76 1.74 7.77 3.60
CA GLU A 76 2.41 7.00 4.65
C GLU A 76 3.50 6.07 4.08
N ALA A 77 3.25 5.46 2.92
CA ALA A 77 4.23 4.66 2.21
C ALA A 77 5.42 5.49 1.68
N ALA A 78 5.17 6.73 1.24
CA ALA A 78 6.22 7.67 0.87
C ALA A 78 7.08 8.08 2.07
N ARG A 79 6.48 8.22 3.26
CA ARG A 79 7.17 8.54 4.53
C ARG A 79 8.09 7.41 5.00
N CYS A 80 7.73 6.15 4.75
CA CYS A 80 8.54 5.01 5.14
C CYS A 80 9.95 5.06 4.54
N LEU A 81 10.97 4.88 5.40
CA LEU A 81 12.39 4.91 5.04
C LEU A 81 12.86 3.70 4.22
N LYS A 82 12.06 2.63 4.14
CA LYS A 82 12.38 1.40 3.37
C LYS A 82 13.74 0.81 3.79
N CYS A 83 13.92 0.67 5.11
CA CYS A 83 15.17 0.32 5.78
C CYS A 83 15.77 -1.00 5.29
N ALA A 84 17.09 -1.06 5.13
CA ALA A 84 17.81 -2.32 5.02
C ALA A 84 17.71 -3.11 6.34
N ASP A 85 17.71 -4.45 6.25
CA ASP A 85 17.64 -5.35 7.41
C ASP A 85 16.55 -4.94 8.42
N ALA A 86 15.35 -4.66 7.90
CA ALA A 86 14.38 -3.84 8.61
C ALA A 86 13.96 -4.45 9.96
N PRO A 87 14.07 -3.71 11.08
CA PRO A 87 13.69 -4.23 12.39
C PRO A 87 12.19 -4.53 12.48
N CYS A 88 11.35 -3.80 11.76
CA CYS A 88 9.92 -4.08 11.67
C CYS A 88 9.60 -5.46 11.05
N GLN A 89 10.43 -5.96 10.13
CA GLN A 89 10.29 -7.32 9.60
C GLN A 89 10.71 -8.35 10.64
N LYS A 90 11.84 -8.11 11.34
CA LYS A 90 12.32 -9.00 12.41
C LYS A 90 11.30 -9.15 13.54
N SER A 91 10.59 -8.08 13.87
CA SER A 91 9.51 -8.04 14.86
C SER A 91 8.16 -8.52 14.32
N CYS A 92 8.06 -8.95 13.07
CA CYS A 92 6.85 -9.56 12.52
C CYS A 92 6.94 -11.09 12.66
N PRO A 93 5.99 -11.78 13.32
CA PRO A 93 6.06 -13.23 13.49
C PRO A 93 6.15 -14.01 12.17
N THR A 94 5.42 -13.59 11.14
CA THR A 94 5.48 -14.21 9.80
C THR A 94 6.66 -13.75 8.93
N GLN A 95 7.48 -12.80 9.42
CA GLN A 95 8.65 -12.24 8.73
C GLN A 95 8.33 -11.60 7.36
N ILE A 96 7.14 -11.01 7.21
CA ILE A 96 6.76 -10.34 5.95
C ILE A 96 7.78 -9.27 5.59
N ASP A 97 8.11 -9.14 4.30
CA ASP A 97 9.04 -8.11 3.82
C ASP A 97 8.37 -6.72 3.80
N VAL A 98 8.39 -6.05 4.97
CA VAL A 98 7.81 -4.73 5.19
C VAL A 98 8.40 -3.67 4.27
N LYS A 99 9.71 -3.74 4.00
CA LYS A 99 10.39 -2.82 3.10
C LYS A 99 9.80 -2.92 1.69
N SER A 100 9.73 -4.13 1.17
CA SER A 100 9.33 -4.36 -0.22
C SER A 100 7.85 -4.02 -0.45
N PHE A 101 6.93 -4.50 0.40
CA PHE A 101 5.51 -4.22 0.15
C PHE A 101 5.17 -2.74 0.30
N ILE A 102 5.79 -2.02 1.24
CA ILE A 102 5.57 -0.57 1.38
C ILE A 102 6.20 0.20 0.20
N THR A 103 7.33 -0.27 -0.32
CA THR A 103 7.90 0.27 -1.57
C THR A 103 6.90 0.15 -2.71
N SER A 104 6.28 -1.02 -2.86
CA SER A 104 5.27 -1.26 -3.89
C SER A 104 4.03 -0.37 -3.74
N ILE A 105 3.54 -0.15 -2.51
CA ILE A 105 2.44 0.81 -2.28
C ILE A 105 2.85 2.22 -2.72
N ALA A 106 4.04 2.70 -2.33
CA ALA A 106 4.52 4.03 -2.71
C ALA A 106 4.63 4.22 -4.24
N ASN A 107 4.85 3.12 -4.97
CA ASN A 107 4.96 3.08 -6.42
C ASN A 107 3.63 2.76 -7.13
N LYS A 108 2.50 2.76 -6.40
CA LYS A 108 1.15 2.37 -6.89
C LYS A 108 1.05 0.94 -7.44
N ASN A 109 1.95 0.06 -7.02
CA ASN A 109 1.89 -1.37 -7.29
C ASN A 109 1.22 -2.12 -6.12
N TYR A 110 -0.10 -1.99 -6.03
CA TYR A 110 -0.87 -2.60 -4.94
C TYR A 110 -0.89 -4.12 -5.03
N TYR A 111 -0.86 -4.68 -6.25
CA TYR A 111 -0.71 -6.12 -6.47
C TYR A 111 0.63 -6.63 -5.94
N GLY A 112 1.77 -6.03 -6.32
CA GLY A 112 3.08 -6.46 -5.85
C GLY A 112 3.21 -6.38 -4.32
N ALA A 113 2.60 -5.35 -3.72
CA ALA A 113 2.49 -5.25 -2.27
C ALA A 113 1.68 -6.42 -1.67
N ALA A 114 0.49 -6.68 -2.20
CA ALA A 114 -0.35 -7.79 -1.75
C ALA A 114 0.32 -9.16 -1.95
N LYS A 115 1.02 -9.37 -3.08
CA LYS A 115 1.80 -10.58 -3.36
C LYS A 115 2.91 -10.77 -2.32
N ALA A 116 3.67 -9.72 -1.99
CA ALA A 116 4.71 -9.79 -0.98
C ALA A 116 4.13 -10.16 0.40
N ILE A 117 3.01 -9.55 0.79
CA ILE A 117 2.31 -9.86 2.05
C ILE A 117 1.81 -11.31 2.06
N LEU A 118 1.03 -11.71 1.05
CA LEU A 118 0.38 -13.03 0.96
C LEU A 118 1.38 -14.19 0.75
N SER A 119 2.59 -13.88 0.28
CA SER A 119 3.67 -14.87 0.18
C SER A 119 4.08 -15.40 1.54
N ASP A 120 4.18 -14.51 2.53
CA ASP A 120 4.63 -14.86 3.88
C ASP A 120 3.50 -15.04 4.89
N ASN A 121 2.36 -14.39 4.65
CA ASN A 121 1.18 -14.42 5.51
C ASN A 121 -0.10 -14.63 4.68
N PRO A 122 -0.66 -15.85 4.60
CA PRO A 122 -1.88 -16.13 3.84
C PRO A 122 -3.15 -15.46 4.41
N LEU A 123 -3.10 -14.91 5.64
CA LEU A 123 -4.15 -14.11 6.24
C LEU A 123 -3.73 -12.62 6.31
N GLY A 124 -3.12 -12.15 5.23
CA GLY A 124 -2.52 -10.81 5.14
C GLY A 124 -3.51 -9.67 5.37
N LEU A 125 -4.76 -9.77 4.91
CA LEU A 125 -5.77 -8.74 5.10
C LEU A 125 -6.30 -8.74 6.54
N THR A 126 -6.61 -9.92 7.08
CA THR A 126 -7.01 -10.06 8.48
C THR A 126 -5.94 -9.47 9.41
N CYS A 127 -4.68 -9.88 9.25
CA CYS A 127 -3.56 -9.38 10.06
C CYS A 127 -3.33 -7.87 9.90
N GLY A 128 -3.52 -7.31 8.69
CA GLY A 128 -3.43 -5.86 8.49
C GLY A 128 -4.45 -5.07 9.31
N MET A 129 -5.61 -5.69 9.61
CA MET A 129 -6.67 -5.06 10.39
C MET A 129 -6.55 -5.27 11.90
N VAL A 130 -6.06 -6.42 12.37
CA VAL A 130 -6.17 -6.83 13.78
C VAL A 130 -4.84 -7.02 14.51
N CYS A 131 -3.70 -6.97 13.82
CA CYS A 131 -2.41 -7.15 14.49
C CYS A 131 -2.21 -6.08 15.57
N PRO A 132 -1.76 -6.47 16.79
CA PRO A 132 -1.36 -5.52 17.84
C PRO A 132 0.02 -4.91 17.51
N THR A 133 0.05 -4.08 16.46
CA THR A 133 1.32 -3.72 15.80
C THR A 133 2.33 -3.00 16.70
N SER A 134 1.87 -2.29 17.72
CA SER A 134 2.72 -1.57 18.70
C SER A 134 3.63 -2.51 19.50
N ASP A 135 3.19 -3.75 19.73
CA ASP A 135 3.97 -4.81 20.38
C ASP A 135 4.73 -5.70 19.36
N LEU A 136 4.51 -5.45 18.07
CA LEU A 136 5.10 -6.22 16.96
C LEU A 136 5.93 -5.31 16.03
N CYS A 137 5.59 -5.28 14.73
CA CYS A 137 6.35 -4.63 13.68
C CYS A 137 6.51 -3.11 13.88
N VAL A 138 5.52 -2.42 14.45
CA VAL A 138 5.55 -0.97 14.68
C VAL A 138 6.42 -0.64 15.90
N GLY A 139 6.42 -1.50 16.93
CA GLY A 139 7.30 -1.37 18.09
C GLY A 139 8.79 -1.37 17.73
N GLY A 140 9.18 -2.08 16.66
CA GLY A 140 10.54 -2.09 16.13
C GLY A 140 10.85 -1.03 15.06
N CYS A 141 9.93 -0.14 14.71
CA CYS A 141 10.11 0.77 13.58
C CYS A 141 11.15 1.88 13.85
N ASN A 142 12.15 2.05 12.98
CA ASN A 142 13.18 3.09 13.12
C ASN A 142 12.60 4.53 13.18
N LEU A 143 11.48 4.81 12.51
CA LEU A 143 10.85 6.13 12.54
C LEU A 143 10.21 6.47 13.90
N HIS A 144 10.12 5.51 14.84
CA HIS A 144 9.80 5.83 16.22
C HIS A 144 10.81 6.82 16.83
N ALA A 145 12.04 6.89 16.29
CA ALA A 145 13.06 7.85 16.70
C ALA A 145 12.87 9.28 16.12
N SER A 146 11.79 9.54 15.38
CA SER A 146 11.43 10.87 14.85
C SER A 146 10.12 11.38 15.45
N GLU A 147 9.92 12.70 15.46
CA GLU A 147 8.77 13.38 16.07
C GLU A 147 7.43 12.97 15.46
N GLU A 148 7.40 12.64 14.17
CA GLU A 148 6.23 12.11 13.48
C GLU A 148 5.88 10.65 13.85
N GLY A 149 6.79 9.93 14.50
CA GLY A 149 6.58 8.58 15.00
C GLY A 149 6.65 7.45 13.97
N ALA A 150 6.42 6.23 14.43
CA ALA A 150 6.50 5.01 13.64
C ALA A 150 5.47 4.96 12.48
N ILE A 151 5.72 4.09 11.50
CA ILE A 151 4.84 3.89 10.33
C ILE A 151 3.59 3.10 10.72
N ASN A 152 2.42 3.47 10.18
CA ASN A 152 1.20 2.66 10.23
C ASN A 152 1.30 1.44 9.28
N ILE A 153 2.08 0.43 9.69
CA ILE A 153 2.37 -0.77 8.88
C ILE A 153 1.08 -1.59 8.66
N GLY A 154 0.26 -1.78 9.70
CA GLY A 154 -1.00 -2.53 9.61
C GLY A 154 -1.98 -1.90 8.61
N GLY A 155 -2.15 -0.57 8.66
CA GLY A 155 -3.01 0.15 7.71
C GLY A 155 -2.56 0.07 6.25
N LEU A 156 -1.24 0.07 6.01
CA LEU A 156 -0.68 -0.10 4.67
C LEU A 156 -0.89 -1.54 4.16
N GLN A 157 -0.70 -2.53 5.02
CA GLN A 157 -0.98 -3.94 4.72
C GLN A 157 -2.47 -4.17 4.42
N HIS A 158 -3.36 -3.62 5.25
CA HIS A 158 -4.80 -3.63 5.02
C HIS A 158 -5.14 -3.05 3.64
N PHE A 159 -4.68 -1.82 3.35
CA PHE A 159 -4.97 -1.16 2.08
C PHE A 159 -4.55 -1.99 0.86
N ALA A 160 -3.32 -2.50 0.83
CA ALA A 160 -2.81 -3.24 -0.34
C ALA A 160 -3.61 -4.53 -0.61
N VAL A 161 -3.89 -5.32 0.42
CA VAL A 161 -4.60 -6.59 0.24
C VAL A 161 -6.10 -6.37 0.01
N ASP A 162 -6.70 -5.30 0.55
CA ASP A 162 -8.07 -4.90 0.24
C ASP A 162 -8.24 -4.52 -1.24
N VAL A 163 -7.28 -3.77 -1.81
CA VAL A 163 -7.28 -3.49 -3.26
C VAL A 163 -7.15 -4.79 -4.06
N PHE A 164 -6.28 -5.72 -3.66
CA PHE A 164 -6.16 -7.02 -4.33
C PHE A 164 -7.44 -7.86 -4.24
N MET A 165 -8.11 -7.86 -3.09
CA MET A 165 -9.43 -8.49 -2.93
C MET A 165 -10.43 -7.92 -3.95
N LYS A 166 -10.44 -6.60 -4.16
CA LYS A 166 -11.29 -5.93 -5.15
C LYS A 166 -10.91 -6.22 -6.61
N MET A 167 -9.66 -6.61 -6.88
CA MET A 167 -9.27 -7.08 -8.22
C MET A 167 -9.96 -8.41 -8.59
N GLY A 168 -10.39 -9.19 -7.59
CA GLY A 168 -11.15 -10.44 -7.80
C GLY A 168 -10.33 -11.56 -8.44
N ILE A 169 -9.02 -11.62 -8.16
CA ILE A 169 -8.09 -12.55 -8.82
C ILE A 169 -7.84 -13.78 -7.92
N PRO A 170 -7.97 -15.01 -8.43
CA PRO A 170 -7.76 -16.23 -7.65
C PRO A 170 -6.27 -16.49 -7.39
N GLN A 171 -5.97 -17.23 -6.33
CA GLN A 171 -4.64 -17.81 -6.12
C GLN A 171 -4.48 -19.05 -7.00
N THR A 172 -3.27 -19.30 -7.50
CA THR A 172 -2.90 -20.48 -8.30
C THR A 172 -1.61 -21.08 -7.78
N LEU A 173 -1.26 -22.28 -8.25
CA LEU A 173 0.07 -22.86 -8.01
C LEU A 173 1.06 -22.28 -9.02
N ASP A 174 2.28 -21.98 -8.57
CA ASP A 174 3.37 -21.61 -9.48
C ASP A 174 3.69 -22.80 -10.39
N PRO A 175 3.59 -22.65 -11.73
CA PRO A 175 3.87 -23.73 -12.67
C PRO A 175 5.33 -24.19 -12.64
N ASN A 176 6.24 -23.39 -12.07
CA ASN A 176 7.66 -23.70 -11.93
C ASN A 176 8.00 -24.42 -10.62
N ASN A 177 7.02 -24.69 -9.74
CA ASN A 177 7.27 -25.42 -8.50
C ASN A 177 7.83 -26.81 -8.78
N LYS A 178 8.89 -27.18 -8.05
CA LYS A 178 9.52 -28.50 -8.17
C LYS A 178 8.52 -29.59 -7.75
N PRO A 179 8.46 -30.72 -8.46
CA PRO A 179 7.64 -31.85 -8.03
C PRO A 179 8.16 -32.42 -6.70
N LEU A 180 7.24 -32.88 -5.85
CA LEU A 180 7.56 -33.48 -4.56
C LEU A 180 8.29 -34.84 -4.74
N PRO A 181 9.39 -35.10 -3.99
CA PRO A 181 10.20 -36.32 -4.15
C PRO A 181 9.43 -37.65 -4.04
N LYS A 182 8.49 -37.74 -3.09
CA LYS A 182 7.63 -38.92 -2.86
C LYS A 182 6.22 -38.73 -3.44
N GLY A 183 6.03 -37.77 -4.34
CA GLY A 183 4.72 -37.34 -4.81
C GLY A 183 3.93 -36.56 -3.75
N GLY A 184 2.76 -36.04 -4.16
CA GLY A 184 1.88 -35.19 -3.35
C GLY A 184 0.49 -35.78 -3.07
N HIS A 185 0.34 -37.11 -3.13
CA HIS A 185 -0.94 -37.80 -2.97
C HIS A 185 -1.25 -38.22 -1.51
N GLN A 186 -0.33 -37.97 -0.58
CA GLN A 186 -0.49 -38.25 0.84
C GLN A 186 -1.76 -37.56 1.37
N LYS A 187 -2.57 -38.30 2.12
CA LYS A 187 -3.75 -37.75 2.80
C LYS A 187 -3.30 -36.95 4.01
N ILE A 188 -3.69 -35.67 4.09
CA ILE A 188 -3.35 -34.79 5.21
C ILE A 188 -4.65 -34.24 5.82
N ALA A 189 -4.80 -34.38 7.13
CA ALA A 189 -5.93 -33.86 7.89
C ALA A 189 -5.48 -32.66 8.72
N LEU A 190 -6.29 -31.61 8.74
CA LEU A 190 -6.18 -30.51 9.67
C LEU A 190 -7.49 -30.40 10.44
N VAL A 191 -7.42 -30.19 11.75
CA VAL A 191 -8.60 -30.12 12.61
C VAL A 191 -8.71 -28.73 13.22
N GLY A 192 -9.86 -28.07 13.00
CA GLY A 192 -10.09 -26.65 13.22
C GLY A 192 -9.87 -25.84 11.94
N GLY A 193 -10.83 -24.99 11.58
CA GLY A 193 -10.83 -24.11 10.41
C GLY A 193 -10.40 -22.67 10.71
N GLY A 194 -9.55 -22.48 11.73
CA GLY A 194 -9.02 -21.18 12.13
C GLY A 194 -7.69 -20.79 11.46
N PRO A 195 -7.09 -19.65 11.85
CA PRO A 195 -5.87 -19.09 11.24
C PRO A 195 -4.70 -20.07 11.07
N ALA A 196 -4.41 -20.88 12.10
CA ALA A 196 -3.29 -21.81 12.07
C ALA A 196 -3.47 -22.91 11.01
N SER A 197 -4.66 -23.53 10.94
CA SER A 197 -4.95 -24.56 9.95
C SER A 197 -5.08 -23.99 8.54
N ILE A 198 -5.68 -22.81 8.37
CA ILE A 198 -5.76 -22.14 7.05
C ILE A 198 -4.35 -21.87 6.52
N SER A 199 -3.44 -21.38 7.39
CA SER A 199 -2.04 -21.16 7.03
C SER A 199 -1.32 -22.46 6.67
N CYS A 200 -1.41 -23.48 7.54
CA CYS A 200 -0.77 -24.77 7.31
C CYS A 200 -1.26 -25.43 6.01
N ALA A 201 -2.57 -25.45 5.77
CA ALA A 201 -3.15 -25.97 4.54
C ALA A 201 -2.69 -25.19 3.30
N CYS A 202 -2.61 -23.86 3.38
CA CYS A 202 -2.14 -23.02 2.28
C CYS A 202 -0.70 -23.37 1.88
N PHE A 203 0.24 -23.42 2.83
CA PHE A 203 1.64 -23.73 2.54
C PHE A 203 1.85 -25.18 2.09
N LEU A 204 1.12 -26.14 2.64
CA LEU A 204 1.12 -27.52 2.14
C LEU A 204 0.60 -27.60 0.69
N ALA A 205 -0.49 -26.89 0.37
CA ALA A 205 -1.01 -26.86 -0.98
C ALA A 205 -0.01 -26.22 -1.96
N ARG A 206 0.62 -25.11 -1.57
CA ARG A 206 1.68 -24.45 -2.35
C ARG A 206 2.87 -25.37 -2.62
N LEU A 207 3.28 -26.19 -1.65
CA LEU A 207 4.32 -27.22 -1.81
C LEU A 207 3.92 -28.35 -2.79
N GLY A 208 2.65 -28.46 -3.19
CA GLY A 208 2.18 -29.41 -4.19
C GLY A 208 1.40 -30.61 -3.64
N TYR A 209 1.01 -30.61 -2.37
CA TYR A 209 0.13 -31.64 -1.81
C TYR A 209 -1.31 -31.48 -2.32
N LYS A 210 -1.91 -32.56 -2.82
CA LYS A 210 -3.20 -32.55 -3.52
C LYS A 210 -4.39 -33.03 -2.68
N ASN A 211 -4.14 -33.63 -1.52
CA ASN A 211 -5.18 -34.28 -0.71
C ASN A 211 -5.18 -33.77 0.74
N ILE A 212 -5.55 -32.50 0.88
CA ILE A 212 -5.61 -31.79 2.14
C ILE A 212 -7.08 -31.56 2.50
N THR A 213 -7.49 -31.98 3.70
CA THR A 213 -8.84 -31.76 4.22
C THR A 213 -8.78 -31.09 5.58
N VAL A 214 -9.46 -29.95 5.72
CA VAL A 214 -9.65 -29.21 6.96
C VAL A 214 -11.03 -29.54 7.52
N TYR A 215 -11.08 -30.13 8.72
CA TYR A 215 -12.31 -30.44 9.44
C TYR A 215 -12.63 -29.33 10.43
N GLU A 216 -13.83 -28.76 10.36
CA GLU A 216 -14.28 -27.68 11.23
C GLU A 216 -15.55 -28.09 11.99
N LYS A 217 -15.57 -27.85 13.30
CA LYS A 217 -16.68 -28.21 14.20
C LYS A 217 -17.94 -27.44 13.85
N GLU A 218 -17.79 -26.15 13.58
CA GLU A 218 -18.89 -25.23 13.31
C GLU A 218 -19.29 -25.26 11.82
N ASN A 219 -20.40 -24.59 11.49
CA ASN A 219 -20.87 -24.44 10.11
C ASN A 219 -20.25 -23.25 9.36
N TYR A 220 -19.22 -22.63 9.93
CA TYR A 220 -18.49 -21.50 9.37
C TYR A 220 -16.98 -21.70 9.53
N LEU A 221 -16.20 -21.08 8.66
CA LEU A 221 -14.73 -21.12 8.68
C LEU A 221 -14.16 -19.82 9.25
N GLY A 222 -12.87 -19.83 9.59
CA GLY A 222 -12.11 -18.66 10.05
C GLY A 222 -11.88 -18.59 11.55
N GLY A 223 -12.40 -19.53 12.34
CA GLY A 223 -12.20 -19.57 13.80
C GLY A 223 -12.59 -18.26 14.50
N LEU A 224 -11.75 -17.81 15.44
CA LEU A 224 -11.98 -16.57 16.22
C LEU A 224 -12.14 -15.32 15.35
N SER A 225 -11.47 -15.26 14.20
CA SER A 225 -11.62 -14.16 13.23
C SER A 225 -13.06 -14.02 12.75
N SER A 226 -13.81 -15.12 12.71
CA SER A 226 -15.22 -15.14 12.34
C SER A 226 -16.15 -15.09 13.55
N SER A 227 -15.87 -15.86 14.59
CA SER A 227 -16.78 -16.01 15.73
C SER A 227 -16.70 -14.89 16.76
N GLU A 228 -15.54 -14.27 16.98
CA GLU A 228 -15.33 -13.42 18.15
C GLU A 228 -14.84 -12.01 17.84
N ILE A 229 -13.90 -11.86 16.90
CA ILE A 229 -13.40 -10.53 16.53
C ILE A 229 -14.56 -9.71 15.92
N PRO A 230 -14.93 -8.55 16.48
CA PRO A 230 -16.13 -7.84 16.04
C PRO A 230 -16.07 -7.33 14.59
N GLN A 231 -17.23 -7.26 13.93
CA GLN A 231 -17.38 -6.78 12.53
C GLN A 231 -16.77 -5.39 12.31
N TYR A 232 -16.87 -4.48 13.28
CA TYR A 232 -16.30 -3.12 13.20
C TYR A 232 -14.76 -3.07 13.31
N ARG A 233 -14.11 -4.19 13.67
CA ARG A 233 -12.64 -4.36 13.59
C ARG A 233 -12.26 -5.25 12.42
N LEU A 234 -12.94 -6.38 12.23
CA LEU A 234 -12.67 -7.34 11.16
C LEU A 234 -13.96 -7.74 10.42
N PRO A 235 -14.20 -7.17 9.24
CA PRO A 235 -15.30 -7.56 8.37
C PRO A 235 -15.23 -9.05 7.95
N TYR A 236 -16.37 -9.73 7.88
CA TYR A 236 -16.40 -11.17 7.56
C TYR A 236 -16.01 -11.52 6.12
N ASP A 237 -16.29 -10.63 5.17
CA ASP A 237 -15.92 -10.77 3.76
C ASP A 237 -14.40 -10.89 3.57
N VAL A 238 -13.61 -10.24 4.44
CA VAL A 238 -12.15 -10.40 4.51
C VAL A 238 -11.77 -11.86 4.81
N VAL A 239 -12.36 -12.44 5.86
CA VAL A 239 -12.04 -13.82 6.28
C VAL A 239 -12.47 -14.81 5.19
N LYS A 240 -13.64 -14.56 4.60
CA LYS A 240 -14.14 -15.35 3.46
C LYS A 240 -13.18 -15.29 2.27
N PHE A 241 -12.70 -14.10 1.91
CA PHE A 241 -11.75 -13.90 0.82
C PHE A 241 -10.47 -14.73 1.01
N GLU A 242 -9.86 -14.68 2.19
CA GLU A 242 -8.62 -15.43 2.48
C GLU A 242 -8.83 -16.94 2.48
N VAL A 243 -9.96 -17.40 3.03
CA VAL A 243 -10.37 -18.82 2.94
C VAL A 243 -10.57 -19.25 1.48
N ASP A 244 -11.19 -18.42 0.66
CA ASP A 244 -11.43 -18.72 -0.75
C ASP A 244 -10.12 -18.75 -1.55
N LEU A 245 -9.13 -17.90 -1.25
CA LEU A 245 -7.78 -18.02 -1.81
C LEU A 245 -7.14 -19.40 -1.52
N VAL A 246 -7.36 -19.96 -0.34
CA VAL A 246 -6.85 -21.30 0.01
C VAL A 246 -7.64 -22.40 -0.69
N LYS A 247 -8.96 -22.25 -0.84
CA LYS A 247 -9.79 -23.17 -1.63
C LYS A 247 -9.37 -23.23 -3.11
N HIS A 248 -8.94 -22.12 -3.70
CA HIS A 248 -8.44 -22.09 -5.08
C HIS A 248 -7.24 -23.02 -5.31
N LEU A 249 -6.49 -23.35 -4.25
CA LEU A 249 -5.38 -24.31 -4.31
C LEU A 249 -5.83 -25.79 -4.22
N GLY A 250 -7.14 -26.06 -4.12
CA GLY A 250 -7.70 -27.41 -4.03
C GLY A 250 -7.85 -27.98 -2.61
N VAL A 251 -7.65 -27.15 -1.57
CA VAL A 251 -7.88 -27.55 -0.17
C VAL A 251 -9.38 -27.76 0.07
N LYS A 252 -9.73 -28.89 0.68
CA LYS A 252 -11.11 -29.23 1.04
C LYS A 252 -11.42 -28.78 2.46
N PHE A 253 -12.64 -28.30 2.66
CA PHE A 253 -13.15 -27.94 3.98
C PHE A 253 -14.42 -28.74 4.26
N GLU A 254 -14.45 -29.47 5.37
CA GLU A 254 -15.62 -30.20 5.86
C GLU A 254 -16.08 -29.60 7.20
N THR A 255 -17.17 -28.84 7.16
CA THR A 255 -17.80 -28.22 8.33
C THR A 255 -18.72 -29.20 9.07
N GLY A 256 -19.06 -28.91 10.32
CA GLY A 256 -19.90 -29.77 11.16
C GLY A 256 -19.18 -31.03 11.69
N ARG A 257 -17.85 -31.09 11.58
CA ARG A 257 -17.01 -32.23 11.96
C ARG A 257 -16.10 -31.84 13.12
N LYS A 258 -16.25 -32.49 14.28
CA LYS A 258 -15.57 -32.08 15.52
C LYS A 258 -14.57 -33.12 16.02
N LEU A 259 -13.50 -32.63 16.64
CA LEU A 259 -12.59 -33.46 17.42
C LEU A 259 -13.32 -33.94 18.68
N SER A 260 -13.64 -35.23 18.74
CA SER A 260 -14.51 -35.84 19.75
C SER A 260 -14.42 -37.35 19.62
N THR A 261 -14.51 -38.08 20.74
CA THR A 261 -14.51 -39.56 20.70
C THR A 261 -15.69 -40.15 19.90
N LYS A 262 -16.71 -39.33 19.62
CA LYS A 262 -17.93 -39.69 18.89
C LYS A 262 -17.94 -39.27 17.42
N ASP A 263 -16.90 -38.60 16.94
CA ASP A 263 -16.79 -38.17 15.53
C ASP A 263 -15.36 -38.37 15.02
N ILE A 264 -14.51 -37.34 15.09
CA ILE A 264 -13.13 -37.42 14.63
C ILE A 264 -12.19 -37.57 15.83
N THR A 265 -11.29 -38.56 15.78
CA THR A 265 -10.17 -38.71 16.72
C THR A 265 -8.84 -38.73 15.97
N VAL A 266 -7.75 -38.38 16.67
CA VAL A 266 -6.39 -38.41 16.09
C VAL A 266 -6.05 -39.82 15.59
N ASN A 267 -6.24 -40.83 16.44
CA ASN A 267 -6.00 -42.22 16.08
C ASN A 267 -6.93 -42.70 14.95
N GLY A 268 -8.20 -42.26 14.95
CA GLY A 268 -9.15 -42.56 13.86
C GLY A 268 -8.65 -42.06 12.50
N LEU A 269 -8.24 -40.79 12.42
CA LEU A 269 -7.66 -40.23 11.18
C LEU A 269 -6.40 -40.99 10.75
N LEU A 270 -5.50 -41.29 11.68
CA LEU A 270 -4.28 -42.04 11.34
C LEU A 270 -4.58 -43.46 10.82
N ASN A 271 -5.61 -44.11 11.37
CA ASN A 271 -6.09 -45.43 10.93
C ASN A 271 -6.80 -45.37 9.56
N ASP A 272 -7.49 -44.27 9.25
CA ASP A 272 -8.12 -44.00 7.94
C ASP A 272 -7.11 -43.69 6.80
N GLY A 273 -5.81 -43.79 7.12
CA GLY A 273 -4.72 -43.65 6.17
C GLY A 273 -4.22 -42.22 6.00
N PHE A 274 -4.59 -41.28 6.89
CA PHE A 274 -3.96 -39.96 6.91
C PHE A 274 -2.49 -40.07 7.29
N SER A 275 -1.60 -39.55 6.44
CA SER A 275 -0.15 -39.65 6.63
C SER A 275 0.35 -38.71 7.74
N ALA A 276 -0.30 -37.55 7.91
CA ALA A 276 -0.05 -36.60 8.99
C ALA A 276 -1.35 -35.87 9.38
N VAL A 277 -1.41 -35.42 10.64
CA VAL A 277 -2.52 -34.65 11.23
C VAL A 277 -1.99 -33.35 11.82
N PHE A 278 -2.67 -32.24 11.55
CA PHE A 278 -2.43 -30.95 12.21
C PHE A 278 -3.62 -30.59 13.12
N LEU A 279 -3.36 -30.22 14.37
CA LEU A 279 -4.36 -29.79 15.33
C LEU A 279 -4.28 -28.27 15.52
N GLY A 280 -5.32 -27.58 15.09
CA GLY A 280 -5.48 -26.12 15.17
C GLY A 280 -6.87 -25.72 15.63
N ILE A 281 -7.43 -26.46 16.60
CA ILE A 281 -8.79 -26.22 17.15
C ILE A 281 -8.88 -25.00 18.09
N GLY A 282 -7.75 -24.37 18.39
CA GLY A 282 -7.66 -23.25 19.33
C GLY A 282 -7.97 -23.67 20.77
N LEU A 283 -8.53 -22.73 21.54
CA LEU A 283 -9.02 -22.96 22.92
C LEU A 283 -10.55 -22.80 22.95
N PRO A 284 -11.32 -23.90 22.80
CA PRO A 284 -12.76 -23.81 22.51
C PRO A 284 -13.62 -23.33 23.68
N GLU A 285 -13.21 -23.55 24.94
CA GLU A 285 -14.06 -23.35 26.11
C GLU A 285 -13.68 -22.10 26.92
N PRO A 286 -14.66 -21.36 27.46
CA PRO A 286 -14.39 -20.21 28.30
C PRO A 286 -13.84 -20.64 29.67
N LYS A 287 -12.93 -19.85 30.21
CA LYS A 287 -12.49 -20.00 31.60
C LYS A 287 -13.61 -19.56 32.54
N ASN A 288 -14.18 -20.50 33.30
CA ASN A 288 -15.23 -20.24 34.27
C ASN A 288 -14.72 -20.31 35.72
N ILE A 289 -15.39 -19.61 36.64
CA ILE A 289 -15.10 -19.64 38.08
C ILE A 289 -16.35 -19.99 38.87
N PRO A 290 -16.23 -20.59 40.07
CA PRO A 290 -17.38 -21.16 40.80
C PRO A 290 -18.54 -20.19 41.05
N ILE A 291 -18.26 -18.89 41.23
CA ILE A 291 -19.27 -17.87 41.55
C ILE A 291 -20.32 -17.65 40.44
N PHE A 292 -20.03 -18.08 39.21
CA PHE A 292 -20.97 -17.95 38.08
C PHE A 292 -21.74 -19.24 37.78
N LYS A 293 -21.52 -20.29 38.57
CA LYS A 293 -22.19 -21.58 38.39
C LYS A 293 -23.71 -21.41 38.51
N GLY A 294 -24.44 -21.90 37.52
CA GLY A 294 -25.91 -21.86 37.48
C GLY A 294 -26.51 -20.55 36.96
N LEU A 295 -25.70 -19.54 36.63
CA LEU A 295 -26.18 -18.34 35.94
C LEU A 295 -26.43 -18.63 34.46
N THR A 296 -27.47 -18.02 33.89
CA THR A 296 -27.87 -18.20 32.49
C THR A 296 -27.92 -16.88 31.73
N GLN A 297 -27.97 -16.96 30.40
CA GLN A 297 -28.15 -15.80 29.53
C GLN A 297 -29.47 -15.06 29.83
N GLU A 298 -30.54 -15.80 30.15
CA GLU A 298 -31.82 -15.22 30.57
C GLU A 298 -31.69 -14.41 31.87
N MET A 299 -30.83 -14.82 32.80
CA MET A 299 -30.54 -14.05 34.01
C MET A 299 -29.71 -12.79 33.73
N GLY A 300 -29.06 -12.71 32.57
CA GLY A 300 -28.16 -11.62 32.16
C GLY A 300 -26.67 -11.97 32.23
N PHE A 301 -26.31 -13.24 32.40
CA PHE A 301 -24.90 -13.67 32.45
C PHE A 301 -24.45 -14.26 31.11
N PHE A 302 -23.28 -13.85 30.65
CA PHE A 302 -22.61 -14.41 29.49
C PHE A 302 -21.14 -14.69 29.80
N THR A 303 -20.56 -15.72 29.20
CA THR A 303 -19.11 -15.74 28.95
C THR A 303 -18.82 -15.05 27.62
N SER A 304 -17.57 -14.68 27.35
CA SER A 304 -17.18 -14.15 26.05
C SER A 304 -17.46 -15.13 24.90
N LYS A 305 -17.31 -16.43 25.17
CA LYS A 305 -17.61 -17.54 24.24
C LYS A 305 -19.11 -17.75 24.00
N ASP A 306 -19.97 -17.13 24.81
CA ASP A 306 -21.41 -17.01 24.54
C ASP A 306 -21.71 -15.71 23.78
N PHE A 307 -21.25 -14.58 24.32
CA PHE A 307 -21.67 -13.24 23.91
C PHE A 307 -21.16 -12.86 22.51
N LEU A 308 -19.84 -12.94 22.28
CA LEU A 308 -19.24 -12.49 21.03
C LEU A 308 -19.72 -13.30 19.82
N PRO A 309 -19.87 -14.64 19.88
CA PRO A 309 -20.48 -15.40 18.79
C PRO A 309 -21.92 -15.01 18.46
N LEU A 310 -22.73 -14.63 19.45
CA LEU A 310 -24.08 -14.11 19.20
C LEU A 310 -24.03 -12.76 18.48
N VAL A 311 -23.16 -11.85 18.92
CA VAL A 311 -22.95 -10.55 18.26
C VAL A 311 -22.44 -10.74 16.83
N SER A 312 -21.45 -11.60 16.62
CA SER A 312 -20.91 -11.93 15.30
C SER A 312 -21.99 -12.50 14.39
N LYS A 313 -22.79 -13.48 14.82
CA LYS A 313 -23.90 -14.01 14.01
C LYS A 313 -24.96 -12.96 13.69
N GLY A 314 -25.21 -12.02 14.60
CA GLY A 314 -26.15 -10.91 14.39
C GLY A 314 -25.61 -9.71 13.61
N SER A 315 -24.31 -9.68 13.27
CA SER A 315 -23.66 -8.53 12.61
C SER A 315 -22.84 -8.88 11.36
N LYS A 316 -22.38 -10.13 11.23
CA LYS A 316 -21.55 -10.61 10.12
C LYS A 316 -22.41 -11.27 9.06
N LYS A 317 -22.70 -10.51 8.00
CA LYS A 317 -23.41 -11.03 6.83
C LYS A 317 -22.67 -12.22 6.23
N GLY A 318 -23.39 -13.32 5.99
CA GLY A 318 -22.84 -14.54 5.39
C GLY A 318 -22.19 -15.52 6.36
N LEU A 319 -22.07 -15.19 7.65
CA LEU A 319 -21.48 -16.09 8.66
C LEU A 319 -22.41 -17.24 9.03
N CYS A 320 -23.72 -16.97 9.19
CA CYS A 320 -24.74 -17.98 9.45
C CYS A 320 -25.84 -17.91 8.37
N ALA A 321 -26.38 -19.06 7.97
CA ALA A 321 -27.61 -19.10 7.15
C ALA A 321 -28.86 -18.68 7.95
N CYS A 322 -28.76 -18.64 9.28
CA CYS A 322 -29.82 -18.24 10.19
C CYS A 322 -29.92 -16.72 10.30
N LYS A 323 -31.13 -16.16 10.35
CA LYS A 323 -31.37 -14.77 10.76
C LYS A 323 -31.18 -14.65 12.28
N SER A 324 -29.93 -14.57 12.73
CA SER A 324 -29.62 -14.34 14.14
C SER A 324 -29.96 -12.92 14.55
N ILE A 325 -30.55 -12.78 15.73
CA ILE A 325 -30.89 -11.49 16.33
C ILE A 325 -29.73 -11.08 17.23
N LEU A 326 -29.35 -9.81 17.18
CA LEU A 326 -28.37 -9.24 18.11
C LEU A 326 -28.86 -9.41 19.56
N PRO A 327 -27.97 -9.69 20.53
CA PRO A 327 -28.34 -9.62 21.94
C PRO A 327 -28.97 -8.27 22.29
N GLU A 328 -30.08 -8.27 23.02
CA GLU A 328 -30.74 -7.05 23.50
C GLU A 328 -30.26 -6.74 24.92
N LEU A 329 -29.31 -5.81 25.04
CA LEU A 329 -28.81 -5.33 26.32
C LEU A 329 -29.47 -4.00 26.69
N TYR A 330 -29.60 -3.76 27.99
CA TYR A 330 -30.12 -2.52 28.57
C TYR A 330 -29.45 -2.22 29.90
N GLY A 331 -29.50 -0.95 30.31
CA GLY A 331 -28.93 -0.53 31.60
C GLY A 331 -27.42 -0.74 31.67
N ASN A 332 -26.93 -1.26 32.78
CA ASN A 332 -25.50 -1.35 33.08
C ASN A 332 -24.95 -2.75 32.77
N VAL A 333 -23.82 -2.81 32.05
CA VAL A 333 -23.08 -4.04 31.75
C VAL A 333 -21.74 -4.02 32.48
N ILE A 334 -21.40 -5.11 33.16
CA ILE A 334 -20.07 -5.34 33.71
C ILE A 334 -19.34 -6.36 32.83
N VAL A 335 -18.17 -6.00 32.34
CA VAL A 335 -17.25 -6.91 31.64
C VAL A 335 -16.06 -7.21 32.54
N LEU A 336 -15.77 -8.48 32.78
CA LEU A 336 -14.72 -8.93 33.69
C LEU A 336 -13.50 -9.40 32.90
N GLY A 337 -12.40 -8.65 32.95
CA GLY A 337 -11.17 -8.97 32.24
C GLY A 337 -10.40 -7.73 31.79
N ALA A 338 -9.18 -7.95 31.28
CA ALA A 338 -8.28 -6.88 30.81
C ALA A 338 -7.40 -7.31 29.62
N GLY A 339 -7.85 -8.28 28.83
CA GLY A 339 -7.23 -8.62 27.52
C GLY A 339 -8.18 -8.26 26.38
N ASP A 340 -7.77 -8.51 25.14
CA ASP A 340 -8.51 -8.14 23.93
C ASP A 340 -9.98 -8.55 23.98
N THR A 341 -10.25 -9.79 24.39
CA THR A 341 -11.61 -10.32 24.55
C THR A 341 -12.50 -9.44 25.45
N ALA A 342 -11.94 -8.83 26.51
CA ALA A 342 -12.70 -7.97 27.41
C ALA A 342 -13.07 -6.64 26.74
N PHE A 343 -12.17 -6.05 25.97
CA PHE A 343 -12.42 -4.79 25.27
C PHE A 343 -13.36 -4.98 24.07
N ASP A 344 -13.25 -6.11 23.36
CA ASP A 344 -14.22 -6.50 22.34
C ASP A 344 -15.62 -6.72 22.93
N CYS A 345 -15.72 -7.40 24.08
CA CYS A 345 -17.00 -7.56 24.79
C CYS A 345 -17.57 -6.21 25.22
N ALA A 346 -16.74 -5.30 25.71
CA ALA A 346 -17.17 -3.99 26.18
C ALA A 346 -17.72 -3.12 25.05
N THR A 347 -16.99 -3.02 23.94
CA THR A 347 -17.41 -2.26 22.75
C THR A 347 -18.61 -2.90 22.06
N SER A 348 -18.70 -4.24 22.03
CA SER A 348 -19.84 -4.98 21.48
C SER A 348 -21.11 -4.81 22.32
N ALA A 349 -20.98 -4.69 23.64
CA ALA A 349 -22.13 -4.43 24.52
C ALA A 349 -22.83 -3.11 24.19
N LEU A 350 -22.08 -2.07 23.79
CA LEU A 350 -22.65 -0.79 23.34
C LEU A 350 -23.46 -0.96 22.05
N ARG A 351 -23.03 -1.83 21.11
CA ARG A 351 -23.78 -2.14 19.88
C ARG A 351 -25.08 -2.89 20.17
N CYS A 352 -25.12 -3.62 21.27
CA CYS A 352 -26.28 -4.37 21.74
C CYS A 352 -27.26 -3.52 22.58
N GLY A 353 -27.00 -2.21 22.77
CA GLY A 353 -27.92 -1.29 23.47
C GLY A 353 -27.59 -1.03 24.94
N ALA A 354 -26.42 -1.46 25.42
CA ALA A 354 -25.98 -1.12 26.78
C ALA A 354 -25.95 0.41 27.00
N LYS A 355 -26.53 0.88 28.12
CA LYS A 355 -26.52 2.30 28.48
C LYS A 355 -25.16 2.73 29.02
N ARG A 356 -24.49 1.84 29.76
CA ARG A 356 -23.16 2.06 30.32
C ARG A 356 -22.43 0.73 30.48
N VAL A 357 -21.13 0.75 30.21
CA VAL A 357 -20.26 -0.43 30.30
C VAL A 357 -19.14 -0.15 31.29
N TYR A 358 -18.92 -1.10 32.20
CA TYR A 358 -17.81 -1.09 33.16
C TYR A 358 -16.88 -2.26 32.84
N VAL A 359 -15.62 -1.96 32.53
CA VAL A 359 -14.56 -2.97 32.40
C VAL A 359 -13.86 -3.08 33.74
N VAL A 360 -14.05 -4.22 34.40
CA VAL A 360 -13.58 -4.48 35.75
C VAL A 360 -12.44 -5.49 35.71
N PHE A 361 -11.35 -5.21 36.41
CA PHE A 361 -10.19 -6.09 36.43
C PHE A 361 -9.49 -6.10 37.80
N ARG A 362 -8.96 -7.27 38.14
CA ARG A 362 -8.37 -7.60 39.45
C ARG A 362 -6.98 -7.02 39.72
N LYS A 363 -6.48 -6.14 38.84
CA LYS A 363 -5.14 -5.53 38.94
C LYS A 363 -5.23 -4.03 38.61
N GLY A 364 -4.09 -3.35 38.55
CA GLY A 364 -4.01 -1.93 38.15
C GLY A 364 -4.16 -1.71 36.65
N VAL A 365 -4.35 -0.45 36.26
CA VAL A 365 -4.44 -0.03 34.84
C VAL A 365 -3.15 -0.33 34.07
N THR A 366 -1.99 -0.26 34.74
CA THR A 366 -0.68 -0.62 34.17
C THR A 366 -0.52 -2.12 33.91
N ASN A 367 -1.47 -2.96 34.36
CA ASN A 367 -1.46 -4.41 34.14
C ASN A 367 -2.48 -4.87 33.08
N ILE A 368 -3.07 -3.94 32.33
CA ILE A 368 -3.89 -4.29 31.18
C ILE A 368 -3.01 -5.05 30.17
N ARG A 369 -3.52 -6.17 29.66
CA ARG A 369 -2.80 -7.04 28.71
C ARG A 369 -3.04 -6.65 27.27
N ALA A 370 -4.23 -6.10 26.96
CA ALA A 370 -4.52 -5.60 25.62
C ALA A 370 -3.60 -4.43 25.28
N VAL A 371 -3.20 -4.34 24.02
CA VAL A 371 -2.37 -3.23 23.55
C VAL A 371 -3.10 -1.88 23.64
N PRO A 372 -2.36 -0.76 23.76
CA PRO A 372 -2.97 0.57 23.93
C PRO A 372 -4.02 0.90 22.87
N GLU A 373 -3.81 0.48 21.63
CA GLU A 373 -4.73 0.76 20.52
C GLU A 373 -6.11 0.11 20.73
N GLU A 374 -6.17 -1.08 21.35
CA GLU A 374 -7.42 -1.78 21.66
C GLU A 374 -8.13 -1.14 22.87
N VAL A 375 -7.35 -0.72 23.88
CA VAL A 375 -7.87 -0.01 25.05
C VAL A 375 -8.46 1.35 24.68
N ASP A 376 -7.81 2.06 23.75
CA ASP A 376 -8.23 3.37 23.29
C ASP A 376 -9.61 3.33 22.60
N LEU A 377 -9.96 2.26 21.89
CA LEU A 377 -11.31 2.09 21.30
C LEU A 377 -12.39 2.13 22.39
N ALA A 378 -12.26 1.31 23.44
CA ALA A 378 -13.24 1.27 24.53
C ALA A 378 -13.30 2.59 25.31
N LYS A 379 -12.14 3.25 25.49
CA LYS A 379 -12.03 4.53 26.18
C LYS A 379 -12.68 5.68 25.42
N GLU A 380 -12.49 5.74 24.10
CA GLU A 380 -13.11 6.75 23.24
C GLU A 380 -14.64 6.61 23.24
N GLU A 381 -15.14 5.38 23.30
CA GLU A 381 -16.55 5.03 23.43
C GLU A 381 -17.10 5.12 24.86
N LYS A 382 -16.32 5.66 25.80
CA LYS A 382 -16.73 5.97 27.19
C LYS A 382 -17.05 4.74 28.05
N CYS A 383 -16.38 3.61 27.80
CA CYS A 383 -16.35 2.53 28.78
C CYS A 383 -15.59 2.98 30.04
N GLU A 384 -16.13 2.64 31.21
CA GLU A 384 -15.53 2.98 32.50
C GLU A 384 -14.59 1.87 32.97
N PHE A 385 -13.41 2.23 33.45
CA PHE A 385 -12.42 1.26 33.92
C PHE A 385 -12.42 1.20 35.45
N VAL A 386 -12.64 0.02 36.01
CA VAL A 386 -12.69 -0.23 37.46
C VAL A 386 -11.56 -1.19 37.83
N PRO A 387 -10.36 -0.67 38.13
CA PRO A 387 -9.20 -1.49 38.50
C PRO A 387 -9.34 -2.02 39.92
N PHE A 388 -8.46 -2.96 40.28
CA PHE A 388 -8.27 -3.49 41.63
C PHE A 388 -9.52 -4.16 42.24
N MET A 389 -10.32 -4.87 41.44
CA MET A 389 -11.55 -5.50 41.90
C MET A 389 -11.61 -6.98 41.52
N SER A 390 -11.89 -7.84 42.51
CA SER A 390 -12.12 -9.27 42.33
C SER A 390 -13.58 -9.64 42.64
N PRO A 391 -14.28 -10.40 41.78
CA PRO A 391 -15.69 -10.71 41.97
C PRO A 391 -15.90 -11.75 43.08
N ARG A 392 -16.91 -11.51 43.93
CA ARG A 392 -17.25 -12.37 45.08
C ARG A 392 -18.64 -13.00 44.99
N GLU A 393 -19.65 -12.21 44.65
CA GLU A 393 -21.04 -12.66 44.68
C GLU A 393 -21.88 -11.95 43.61
N VAL A 394 -22.65 -12.71 42.84
CA VAL A 394 -23.63 -12.18 41.87
C VAL A 394 -25.00 -12.09 42.53
N ILE A 395 -25.57 -10.89 42.57
CA ILE A 395 -26.86 -10.64 43.22
C ILE A 395 -27.99 -10.76 42.19
N VAL A 396 -28.76 -11.84 42.30
CA VAL A 396 -29.91 -12.13 41.44
C VAL A 396 -31.21 -11.87 42.21
N LYS A 397 -32.12 -11.09 41.61
CA LYS A 397 -33.48 -10.85 42.13
C LYS A 397 -34.49 -11.10 41.02
N ASN A 398 -35.58 -11.79 41.33
CA ASN A 398 -36.63 -12.14 40.36
C ASN A 398 -36.08 -12.79 39.08
N GLY A 399 -35.09 -13.67 39.23
CA GLY A 399 -34.44 -14.35 38.10
C GLY A 399 -33.58 -13.45 37.20
N LYS A 400 -33.24 -12.23 37.60
CA LYS A 400 -32.39 -11.30 36.86
C LYS A 400 -31.23 -10.78 37.71
N ILE A 401 -30.06 -10.60 37.11
CA ILE A 401 -28.92 -9.96 37.76
C ILE A 401 -29.26 -8.49 38.06
N THR A 402 -28.92 -8.05 39.27
CA THR A 402 -29.14 -6.66 39.72
C THR A 402 -27.87 -5.97 40.21
N ALA A 403 -26.84 -6.74 40.60
CA ALA A 403 -25.54 -6.22 41.00
C ALA A 403 -24.45 -7.31 41.05
N LEU A 404 -23.19 -6.89 41.04
CA LEU A 404 -22.02 -7.70 41.35
C LEU A 404 -21.32 -7.12 42.60
N LYS A 405 -21.13 -7.96 43.60
CA LYS A 405 -20.33 -7.65 44.80
C LYS A 405 -18.89 -8.10 44.56
N MET A 406 -17.95 -7.22 44.84
CA MET A 406 -16.52 -7.39 44.59
C MET A 406 -15.75 -6.97 45.82
N CYS A 407 -14.56 -7.54 46.01
CA CYS A 407 -13.60 -7.08 47.01
C CYS A 407 -12.43 -6.38 46.33
N ARG A 408 -11.79 -5.47 47.05
CA ARG A 408 -10.58 -4.79 46.58
C ARG A 408 -9.43 -5.80 46.49
N THR A 409 -8.58 -5.61 45.51
CA THR A 409 -7.28 -6.30 45.41
C THR A 409 -6.15 -5.31 45.53
N GLU A 410 -5.02 -5.72 46.08
CA GLU A 410 -3.81 -4.90 46.11
C GLU A 410 -2.55 -5.74 45.93
N GLN A 411 -1.46 -5.09 45.52
CA GLN A 411 -0.16 -5.72 45.37
C GLN A 411 0.70 -5.33 46.57
N LEU A 412 1.23 -6.33 47.27
CA LEU A 412 2.19 -6.17 48.35
C LEU A 412 3.58 -5.79 47.81
N ASP A 413 4.48 -5.34 48.68
CA ASP A 413 5.84 -4.93 48.30
C ASP A 413 6.68 -6.05 47.64
N ASP A 414 6.35 -7.31 47.92
CA ASP A 414 6.98 -8.50 47.32
C ASP A 414 6.38 -8.89 45.96
N GLY A 415 5.36 -8.17 45.51
CA GLY A 415 4.66 -8.40 44.25
C GLY A 415 3.48 -9.38 44.33
N GLU A 416 3.20 -9.99 45.48
CA GLU A 416 2.03 -10.85 45.71
C GLU A 416 0.73 -10.03 45.63
N TRP A 417 -0.31 -10.63 45.07
CA TRP A 417 -1.64 -10.02 44.97
C TRP A 417 -2.56 -10.60 46.03
N ILE A 418 -3.07 -9.75 46.91
CA ILE A 418 -4.03 -10.12 47.96
C ILE A 418 -5.43 -9.57 47.66
N GLU A 419 -6.44 -10.20 48.27
CA GLU A 419 -7.83 -9.76 48.24
C GLU A 419 -8.24 -9.30 49.64
N ASP A 420 -8.67 -8.04 49.77
CA ASP A 420 -9.17 -7.49 51.03
C ASP A 420 -10.69 -7.70 51.11
N GLU A 421 -11.10 -8.69 51.90
CA GLU A 421 -12.51 -9.07 52.07
C GLU A 421 -13.34 -8.04 52.86
N GLU A 422 -12.70 -7.14 53.61
CA GLU A 422 -13.38 -6.06 54.34
C GLU A 422 -13.71 -4.87 53.42
N GLN A 423 -12.86 -4.61 52.43
CA GLN A 423 -13.05 -3.56 51.43
C GLN A 423 -13.93 -4.04 50.25
N VAL A 424 -15.25 -3.99 50.46
CA VAL A 424 -16.25 -4.44 49.47
C VAL A 424 -16.85 -3.29 48.67
N MET A 425 -17.02 -3.51 47.36
CA MET A 425 -17.81 -2.66 46.46
C MET A 425 -18.97 -3.47 45.86
N GLN A 426 -20.17 -2.88 45.83
CA GLN A 426 -21.30 -3.45 45.10
C GLN A 426 -21.65 -2.54 43.91
N LEU A 427 -21.45 -3.06 42.69
CA LEU A 427 -21.74 -2.34 41.45
C LEU A 427 -23.06 -2.83 40.86
N LYS A 428 -24.01 -1.90 40.62
CA LYS A 428 -25.31 -2.21 40.01
C LYS A 428 -25.13 -2.57 38.54
N ALA A 429 -25.67 -3.71 38.14
CA ALA A 429 -25.57 -4.24 36.78
C ALA A 429 -26.81 -5.04 36.40
N ASN A 430 -27.17 -4.98 35.13
CA ASN A 430 -28.20 -5.82 34.52
C ASN A 430 -27.59 -7.04 33.85
N PHE A 431 -26.36 -6.89 33.34
CA PHE A 431 -25.64 -7.93 32.63
C PHE A 431 -24.20 -8.05 33.12
N ILE A 432 -23.68 -9.27 33.13
CA ILE A 432 -22.29 -9.58 33.44
C ILE A 432 -21.73 -10.43 32.30
N ILE A 433 -20.58 -10.02 31.76
CA ILE A 433 -19.85 -10.73 30.72
C ILE A 433 -18.49 -11.14 31.28
N SER A 434 -18.23 -12.44 31.41
CA SER A 434 -16.92 -12.95 31.84
C SER A 434 -15.98 -13.13 30.65
N ALA A 435 -14.85 -12.43 30.65
CA ALA A 435 -13.83 -12.44 29.60
C ALA A 435 -12.44 -12.82 30.17
N PHE A 436 -12.39 -13.91 30.95
CA PHE A 436 -11.17 -14.38 31.63
C PHE A 436 -10.20 -15.17 30.74
N GLY A 437 -10.52 -15.32 29.46
CA GLY A 437 -9.79 -16.14 28.50
C GLY A 437 -10.47 -17.49 28.27
N SER A 438 -9.76 -18.34 27.53
CA SER A 438 -10.26 -19.65 27.10
C SER A 438 -9.24 -20.73 27.47
N GLY A 439 -9.66 -22.00 27.43
CA GLY A 439 -8.81 -23.15 27.69
C GLY A 439 -9.36 -24.40 27.03
N LEU A 440 -8.71 -25.53 27.28
CA LEU A 440 -9.13 -26.86 26.85
C LEU A 440 -9.56 -27.65 28.08
N TYR A 441 -10.87 -27.85 28.27
CA TYR A 441 -11.42 -28.42 29.50
C TYR A 441 -12.32 -29.66 29.28
N ASP A 442 -12.85 -29.83 28.08
CA ASP A 442 -13.71 -30.95 27.70
C ASP A 442 -12.88 -32.23 27.57
N SER A 443 -13.14 -33.18 28.47
CA SER A 443 -12.47 -34.47 28.50
C SER A 443 -12.69 -35.27 27.23
N ASP A 444 -13.85 -35.13 26.56
CA ASP A 444 -14.12 -35.83 25.29
C ASP A 444 -13.20 -35.35 24.17
N VAL A 445 -12.83 -34.06 24.17
CA VAL A 445 -11.87 -33.49 23.21
C VAL A 445 -10.45 -33.93 23.56
N GLN A 446 -10.10 -33.95 24.85
CA GLN A 446 -8.80 -34.44 25.32
C GLN A 446 -8.60 -35.93 24.98
N ASP A 447 -9.61 -36.76 25.23
CA ASP A 447 -9.61 -38.19 24.91
C ASP A 447 -9.54 -38.44 23.39
N ALA A 448 -10.17 -37.58 22.57
CA ALA A 448 -10.06 -37.65 21.11
C ALA A 448 -8.64 -37.35 20.58
N MET A 449 -7.79 -36.74 21.40
CA MET A 449 -6.37 -36.49 21.12
C MET A 449 -5.45 -37.58 21.67
N ASP A 450 -5.97 -38.75 22.04
CA ASP A 450 -5.17 -39.87 22.52
C ASP A 450 -3.94 -40.13 21.63
N GLY A 451 -2.79 -40.36 22.26
CA GLY A 451 -1.47 -40.37 21.62
C GLY A 451 -0.77 -39.01 21.57
N VAL A 452 -1.40 -37.92 22.02
CA VAL A 452 -0.76 -36.61 22.22
C VAL A 452 -0.68 -36.29 23.72
N LYS A 453 0.54 -36.24 24.25
CA LYS A 453 0.81 -35.90 25.65
C LYS A 453 0.50 -34.43 25.94
N LEU A 454 -0.25 -34.18 27.01
CA LEU A 454 -0.52 -32.85 27.52
C LEU A 454 0.54 -32.42 28.55
N ASN A 455 0.84 -31.13 28.59
CA ASN A 455 1.77 -30.51 29.55
C ASN A 455 1.04 -30.13 30.85
N ARG A 456 1.76 -29.50 31.79
CA ARG A 456 1.21 -29.08 33.10
C ARG A 456 0.05 -28.09 33.04
N TRP A 457 -0.14 -27.42 31.90
CA TRP A 457 -1.21 -26.45 31.66
C TRP A 457 -2.43 -27.09 31.00
N GLY A 458 -2.42 -28.41 30.75
CA GLY A 458 -3.49 -29.12 30.07
C GLY A 458 -3.51 -28.92 28.55
N LEU A 459 -2.40 -28.47 27.96
CA LEU A 459 -2.25 -28.24 26.51
C LEU A 459 -1.28 -29.23 25.88
N PRO A 460 -1.39 -29.57 24.58
CA PRO A 460 -0.44 -30.43 23.88
C PRO A 460 1.04 -30.03 24.05
N GLU A 461 1.90 -31.01 24.32
CA GLU A 461 3.35 -30.80 24.41
C GLU A 461 3.99 -30.83 23.00
N VAL A 462 4.49 -29.68 22.55
CA VAL A 462 5.03 -29.48 21.20
C VAL A 462 6.54 -29.18 21.22
N ASN A 463 7.19 -29.38 20.07
CA ASN A 463 8.50 -28.80 19.81
C ASN A 463 8.32 -27.43 19.16
N GLU A 464 8.60 -26.36 19.92
CA GLU A 464 8.41 -24.96 19.54
C GLU A 464 9.14 -24.54 18.25
N SER A 465 10.20 -25.25 17.82
CA SER A 465 10.89 -24.93 16.56
C SER A 465 10.28 -25.62 15.35
N THR A 466 9.46 -26.66 15.55
CA THR A 466 8.95 -27.53 14.47
C THR A 466 7.43 -27.72 14.47
N MET A 467 6.77 -27.34 15.56
CA MET A 467 5.35 -27.57 15.84
C MET A 467 4.94 -29.05 15.88
N GLN A 468 5.90 -29.98 15.88
CA GLN A 468 5.63 -31.41 16.00
C GLN A 468 5.29 -31.79 17.45
N SER A 469 4.32 -32.69 17.63
CA SER A 469 4.05 -33.30 18.94
C SER A 469 5.30 -34.02 19.46
N ARG A 470 5.60 -33.84 20.75
CA ARG A 470 6.69 -34.56 21.43
C ARG A 470 6.42 -36.07 21.59
N SER A 471 5.17 -36.49 21.45
CA SER A 471 4.70 -37.85 21.73
C SER A 471 4.26 -38.61 20.49
N ASN A 472 3.94 -37.92 19.39
CA ASN A 472 3.54 -38.56 18.13
C ASN A 472 4.14 -37.83 16.91
N PRO A 473 5.09 -38.45 16.18
CA PRO A 473 5.76 -37.78 15.06
C PRO A 473 4.86 -37.52 13.84
N ARG A 474 3.66 -38.12 13.78
CA ARG A 474 2.67 -37.89 12.72
C ARG A 474 1.73 -36.74 13.02
N VAL A 475 1.82 -36.14 14.20
CA VAL A 475 0.91 -35.09 14.67
C VAL A 475 1.67 -33.80 14.90
N PHE A 476 1.11 -32.70 14.40
CA PHE A 476 1.61 -31.34 14.57
C PHE A 476 0.51 -30.48 15.18
N ILE A 477 0.87 -29.47 15.96
CA ILE A 477 -0.08 -28.62 16.69
C ILE A 477 0.38 -27.17 16.57
N GLY A 478 -0.54 -26.23 16.34
CA GLY A 478 -0.22 -24.81 16.24
C GLY A 478 -1.38 -23.89 16.61
N GLY A 479 -1.08 -22.59 16.74
CA GLY A 479 -2.02 -21.57 17.21
C GLY A 479 -2.27 -21.65 18.71
N ASP A 480 -3.39 -21.10 19.19
CA ASP A 480 -3.70 -21.02 20.63
C ASP A 480 -3.58 -22.38 21.35
N LEU A 481 -3.87 -23.49 20.65
CA LEU A 481 -3.77 -24.85 21.20
C LEU A 481 -2.34 -25.24 21.58
N ALA A 482 -1.33 -24.74 20.85
CA ALA A 482 0.07 -24.99 21.18
C ALA A 482 0.50 -24.26 22.47
N GLY A 483 -0.24 -23.23 22.90
CA GLY A 483 0.03 -22.46 24.11
C GLY A 483 1.22 -21.49 24.00
N VAL A 484 1.66 -21.19 22.77
CA VAL A 484 2.76 -20.24 22.49
C VAL A 484 2.24 -18.97 21.81
N ALA A 485 1.37 -19.11 20.81
CA ALA A 485 0.78 -17.98 20.11
C ALA A 485 -0.27 -17.25 20.96
N GLU A 486 -0.25 -15.92 20.95
CA GLU A 486 -1.27 -15.07 21.57
C GLU A 486 -2.04 -14.23 20.54
N THR A 487 -1.58 -14.20 19.29
CA THR A 487 -2.14 -13.38 18.21
C THR A 487 -2.50 -14.19 16.96
N THR A 488 -3.33 -13.60 16.08
CA THR A 488 -3.65 -14.20 14.77
C THR A 488 -2.39 -14.44 13.93
N VAL A 489 -1.44 -13.50 13.90
CA VAL A 489 -0.23 -13.60 13.07
C VAL A 489 0.75 -14.67 13.58
N GLU A 490 0.82 -14.89 14.89
CA GLU A 490 1.60 -15.99 15.47
C GLU A 490 0.93 -17.33 15.17
N SER A 491 -0.39 -17.43 15.28
CA SER A 491 -1.13 -18.63 14.87
C SER A 491 -0.90 -18.98 13.40
N VAL A 492 -0.89 -17.97 12.52
CA VAL A 492 -0.53 -18.15 11.11
C VAL A 492 0.90 -18.65 10.97
N ASN A 493 1.84 -18.10 11.74
CA ASN A 493 3.24 -18.51 11.71
C ASN A 493 3.47 -19.94 12.22
N ASP A 494 2.72 -20.38 13.25
CA ASP A 494 2.76 -21.78 13.70
C ASP A 494 2.31 -22.72 12.58
N GLY A 495 1.22 -22.37 11.87
CA GLY A 495 0.77 -23.12 10.70
C GLY A 495 1.81 -23.16 9.56
N LYS A 496 2.46 -22.02 9.28
CA LYS A 496 3.56 -21.90 8.30
C LYS A 496 4.74 -22.79 8.67
N THR A 497 5.13 -22.75 9.95
CA THR A 497 6.22 -23.55 10.51
C THR A 497 5.89 -25.03 10.43
N ALA A 498 4.71 -25.42 10.91
CA ALA A 498 4.24 -26.80 10.85
C ALA A 498 4.22 -27.35 9.42
N ALA A 499 3.77 -26.57 8.43
CA ALA A 499 3.73 -27.00 7.03
C ALA A 499 5.11 -27.42 6.50
N TRP A 500 6.19 -26.69 6.84
CA TRP A 500 7.54 -27.05 6.44
C TRP A 500 8.01 -28.37 7.08
N TYR A 501 7.78 -28.55 8.38
CA TYR A 501 8.24 -29.76 9.08
C TYR A 501 7.35 -30.98 8.82
N MET A 502 6.05 -30.78 8.57
CA MET A 502 5.17 -31.79 8.00
C MET A 502 5.68 -32.22 6.63
N HIS A 503 6.07 -31.26 5.78
CA HIS A 503 6.69 -31.58 4.50
C HIS A 503 7.99 -32.38 4.67
N CYS A 504 8.87 -31.96 5.57
CA CYS A 504 10.10 -32.71 5.86
C CYS A 504 9.80 -34.14 6.32
N TYR A 505 8.83 -34.31 7.23
CA TYR A 505 8.40 -35.61 7.72
C TYR A 505 7.86 -36.49 6.58
N LEU A 506 6.90 -35.97 5.80
CA LEU A 506 6.24 -36.71 4.70
C LEU A 506 7.22 -37.08 3.59
N GLN A 507 8.16 -36.20 3.26
CA GLN A 507 9.15 -36.43 2.20
C GLN A 507 10.41 -37.15 2.71
N GLY A 508 10.63 -37.26 4.03
CA GLY A 508 11.87 -37.80 4.61
C GLY A 508 13.07 -36.87 4.41
N ILE A 509 12.85 -35.57 4.37
CA ILE A 509 13.89 -34.53 4.28
C ILE A 509 14.38 -34.22 5.69
N SER A 510 15.68 -33.91 5.83
CA SER A 510 16.25 -33.49 7.11
C SER A 510 15.59 -32.21 7.61
N PHE A 511 15.28 -32.15 8.91
CA PHE A 511 14.75 -30.94 9.55
C PHE A 511 15.75 -29.77 9.54
N ASN A 512 17.04 -30.04 9.30
CA ASN A 512 18.09 -29.03 9.15
C ASN A 512 18.28 -28.57 7.69
N ALA A 513 17.48 -29.07 6.75
CA ALA A 513 17.53 -28.62 5.37
C ALA A 513 17.12 -27.13 5.26
N PRO A 514 17.70 -26.37 4.31
CA PRO A 514 17.24 -25.01 4.04
C PRO A 514 15.73 -24.96 3.78
N VAL A 515 15.05 -24.01 4.42
CA VAL A 515 13.60 -23.84 4.27
C VAL A 515 13.30 -23.30 2.87
N GLU A 516 12.48 -24.02 2.11
CA GLU A 516 12.07 -23.68 0.75
C GLU A 516 10.53 -23.68 0.62
N LEU A 517 9.83 -22.80 1.35
CA LEU A 517 8.38 -22.62 1.21
C LEU A 517 8.05 -21.78 -0.04
N PRO A 518 7.13 -22.23 -0.93
CA PRO A 518 6.75 -21.45 -2.10
C PRO A 518 5.95 -20.20 -1.76
N LYS A 519 6.15 -19.15 -2.57
CA LYS A 519 5.48 -17.85 -2.45
C LYS A 519 4.03 -17.89 -2.97
N PHE A 520 3.31 -16.79 -2.78
CA PHE A 520 1.98 -16.60 -3.38
C PHE A 520 2.10 -16.44 -4.90
N HIS A 521 1.19 -17.06 -5.66
CA HIS A 521 1.13 -17.00 -7.11
C HIS A 521 -0.30 -16.79 -7.62
N CYS A 522 -0.47 -16.02 -8.69
CA CYS A 522 -1.75 -15.85 -9.38
C CYS A 522 -1.54 -15.60 -10.89
N PRO A 523 -2.61 -15.60 -11.72
CA PRO A 523 -2.47 -15.42 -13.18
C PRO A 523 -1.76 -14.13 -13.65
N ILE A 524 -1.63 -13.11 -12.80
CA ILE A 524 -0.80 -11.94 -13.10
C ILE A 524 0.68 -12.34 -13.25
N ASP A 525 1.15 -13.29 -12.44
CA ASP A 525 2.55 -13.72 -12.44
C ASP A 525 2.97 -14.40 -13.75
N ASP A 526 2.01 -15.00 -14.47
CA ASP A 526 2.26 -15.70 -15.73
C ASP A 526 2.41 -14.75 -16.94
N ILE A 527 2.20 -13.44 -16.75
CA ILE A 527 2.27 -12.47 -17.84
C ILE A 527 3.71 -12.29 -18.34
N ASP A 528 3.89 -12.50 -19.65
CA ASP A 528 5.15 -12.33 -20.36
C ASP A 528 5.42 -10.84 -20.63
N LEU A 529 6.50 -10.33 -20.04
CA LEU A 529 6.98 -8.96 -20.25
C LEU A 529 8.11 -8.87 -21.29
N SER A 530 8.43 -9.97 -21.97
CA SER A 530 9.52 -9.95 -22.94
C SER A 530 9.19 -9.06 -24.14
N VAL A 531 10.21 -8.38 -24.65
CA VAL A 531 10.09 -7.46 -25.80
C VAL A 531 11.35 -7.57 -26.65
N GLU A 532 11.17 -7.46 -27.96
CA GLU A 532 12.28 -7.46 -28.91
C GLU A 532 12.52 -6.06 -29.46
N VAL A 533 13.77 -5.59 -29.42
CA VAL A 533 14.18 -4.29 -29.94
C VAL A 533 15.44 -4.46 -30.77
N CYS A 534 15.41 -4.04 -32.03
CA CYS A 534 16.54 -4.19 -32.97
C CYS A 534 17.09 -5.64 -33.08
N GLY A 535 16.22 -6.65 -32.98
CA GLY A 535 16.63 -8.07 -33.00
C GLY A 535 17.24 -8.58 -31.69
N ILE A 536 17.24 -7.77 -30.63
CA ILE A 536 17.69 -8.15 -29.28
C ILE A 536 16.45 -8.46 -28.43
N LYS A 537 16.41 -9.65 -27.83
CA LYS A 537 15.34 -10.05 -26.92
C LYS A 537 15.66 -9.61 -25.49
N PHE A 538 14.76 -8.83 -24.90
CA PHE A 538 14.77 -8.44 -23.50
C PHE A 538 13.76 -9.29 -22.75
N GLU A 539 14.14 -9.88 -21.60
CA GLU A 539 13.23 -10.67 -20.75
C GLU A 539 12.14 -9.81 -20.09
N ASN A 540 12.45 -8.54 -19.84
CA ASN A 540 11.55 -7.50 -19.34
C ASN A 540 12.11 -6.13 -19.77
N PRO A 541 11.30 -5.06 -19.78
CA PRO A 541 11.71 -3.78 -20.36
C PRO A 541 12.59 -2.92 -19.42
N PHE A 542 12.98 -3.42 -18.25
CA PHE A 542 13.66 -2.62 -17.23
C PHE A 542 15.16 -2.82 -17.26
N GLY A 543 15.91 -1.71 -17.36
CA GLY A 543 17.36 -1.76 -17.34
C GLY A 543 18.01 -0.66 -16.52
N LEU A 544 19.24 -0.92 -16.07
CA LEU A 544 20.04 0.10 -15.41
C LEU A 544 20.64 1.05 -16.44
N ALA A 545 20.49 2.36 -16.24
CA ALA A 545 21.13 3.37 -17.06
C ALA A 545 22.65 3.44 -16.82
N SER A 546 23.40 3.96 -17.79
CA SER A 546 24.83 4.30 -17.63
C SER A 546 24.98 5.44 -16.61
N ALA A 547 25.23 5.09 -15.35
CA ALA A 547 25.11 6.01 -14.21
C ALA A 547 25.75 5.41 -12.91
N PRO A 548 25.63 6.05 -11.73
CA PRO A 548 26.19 5.51 -10.49
C PRO A 548 25.78 4.06 -10.15
N PRO A 549 24.53 3.59 -10.40
CA PRO A 549 24.14 2.19 -10.21
C PRO A 549 24.92 1.18 -11.06
N THR A 550 25.65 1.64 -12.09
CA THR A 550 26.49 0.82 -12.96
C THR A 550 27.97 1.23 -12.89
N THR A 551 28.40 1.83 -11.78
CA THR A 551 29.82 2.23 -11.52
C THR A 551 30.81 1.07 -11.65
N SER A 552 30.38 -0.16 -11.36
CA SER A 552 31.20 -1.37 -11.49
C SER A 552 30.39 -2.54 -12.04
N THR A 553 31.05 -3.47 -12.72
CA THR A 553 30.39 -4.66 -13.28
C THR A 553 29.93 -5.65 -12.21
N ALA A 554 30.54 -5.66 -11.03
CA ALA A 554 30.04 -6.39 -9.87
C ALA A 554 28.65 -5.90 -9.43
N MET A 555 28.34 -4.62 -9.60
CA MET A 555 26.99 -4.08 -9.35
C MET A 555 26.00 -4.57 -10.41
N ILE A 556 26.39 -4.55 -11.69
CA ILE A 556 25.58 -5.06 -12.80
C ILE A 556 25.25 -6.55 -12.60
N ARG A 557 26.25 -7.36 -12.20
CA ARG A 557 26.05 -8.77 -11.84
C ARG A 557 24.97 -8.94 -10.78
N ARG A 558 25.03 -8.16 -9.69
CA ARG A 558 24.01 -8.21 -8.62
C ARG A 558 22.65 -7.77 -9.13
N ALA A 559 22.58 -6.77 -9.99
CA ALA A 559 21.32 -6.35 -10.61
C ALA A 559 20.71 -7.48 -11.47
N PHE A 560 21.50 -8.16 -12.31
CA PHE A 560 21.01 -9.32 -13.07
C PHE A 560 20.52 -10.45 -12.18
N GLN A 561 21.18 -10.71 -11.05
CA GLN A 561 20.72 -11.66 -10.04
C GLN A 561 19.39 -11.26 -9.38
N GLN A 562 19.06 -9.96 -9.34
CA GLN A 562 17.75 -9.48 -8.86
C GLN A 562 16.65 -9.50 -9.92
N GLY A 563 16.96 -9.74 -11.19
CA GLY A 563 15.95 -9.81 -12.27
C GLY A 563 15.92 -8.62 -13.24
N TRP A 564 16.90 -7.72 -13.20
CA TRP A 564 17.03 -6.67 -14.23
C TRP A 564 17.22 -7.30 -15.62
N GLY A 565 16.44 -6.85 -16.60
CA GLY A 565 16.46 -7.41 -17.96
C GLY A 565 17.67 -6.98 -18.77
N PHE A 566 18.15 -5.76 -18.53
CA PHE A 566 19.37 -5.25 -19.17
C PHE A 566 20.14 -4.25 -18.30
N ALA A 567 21.37 -3.95 -18.68
CA ALA A 567 22.15 -2.90 -18.05
C ALA A 567 23.05 -2.20 -19.06
N VAL A 568 23.21 -0.90 -18.88
CA VAL A 568 24.16 -0.09 -19.64
C VAL A 568 25.38 0.16 -18.77
N THR A 569 26.58 -0.18 -19.26
CA THR A 569 27.83 0.09 -18.53
C THR A 569 27.96 1.58 -18.26
N LYS A 570 28.62 1.98 -17.16
CA LYS A 570 29.06 3.38 -17.03
C LYS A 570 29.91 3.72 -18.26
N THR A 571 29.63 4.86 -18.88
CA THR A 571 30.33 5.34 -20.08
C THR A 571 31.85 5.26 -19.87
N PHE A 572 32.58 4.66 -20.82
CA PHE A 572 34.04 4.60 -20.77
C PHE A 572 34.65 5.08 -22.09
N GLY A 573 35.87 5.62 -22.00
CA GLY A 573 36.65 6.12 -23.14
C GLY A 573 37.92 5.29 -23.35
N LEU A 574 38.75 5.73 -24.30
CA LEU A 574 40.10 5.17 -24.48
C LEU A 574 41.01 5.62 -23.32
N ASP A 575 42.13 4.94 -23.12
CA ASP A 575 43.06 5.26 -22.02
C ASP A 575 43.62 6.70 -22.09
N LYS A 576 43.67 7.29 -23.28
CA LYS A 576 44.07 8.69 -23.48
C LYS A 576 43.02 9.70 -22.97
N ASP A 577 41.78 9.25 -22.79
CA ASP A 577 40.64 10.06 -22.37
C ASP A 577 40.23 9.73 -20.92
N LEU A 578 41.14 9.17 -20.11
CA LEU A 578 40.88 8.88 -18.70
C LEU A 578 40.57 10.17 -17.93
N VAL A 579 39.59 10.07 -17.04
CA VAL A 579 39.10 11.19 -16.23
C VAL A 579 39.33 10.92 -14.74
N THR A 580 39.29 11.98 -13.96
CA THR A 580 39.29 11.94 -12.49
C THR A 580 38.10 12.73 -11.97
N ASN A 581 37.27 12.11 -11.14
CA ASN A 581 36.12 12.77 -10.54
C ASN A 581 36.51 13.72 -9.41
N VAL A 582 35.73 14.79 -9.22
CA VAL A 582 35.82 15.67 -8.04
C VAL A 582 34.91 15.19 -6.90
N SER A 583 35.05 15.79 -5.71
CA SER A 583 34.15 15.54 -4.58
C SER A 583 33.95 16.80 -3.71
N PRO A 584 32.73 17.08 -3.22
CA PRO A 584 31.47 16.35 -3.43
C PRO A 584 30.93 16.52 -4.87
N ARG A 585 30.15 15.55 -5.36
CA ARG A 585 29.70 15.53 -6.77
C ARG A 585 28.29 15.03 -7.06
N ILE A 586 27.59 14.46 -6.08
CA ILE A 586 26.17 14.07 -6.20
C ILE A 586 25.45 14.64 -5.00
N VAL A 587 24.37 15.39 -5.23
CA VAL A 587 23.59 16.04 -4.18
C VAL A 587 22.11 15.76 -4.37
N ARG A 588 21.36 15.75 -3.27
CA ARG A 588 19.89 15.71 -3.32
C ARG A 588 19.34 16.94 -4.05
N GLY A 589 18.18 16.78 -4.66
CA GLY A 589 17.46 17.89 -5.28
C GLY A 589 16.69 18.74 -4.27
N VAL A 590 16.54 20.04 -4.51
CA VAL A 590 15.64 20.92 -3.74
C VAL A 590 14.30 21.15 -4.44
N THR A 591 14.04 20.40 -5.52
CA THR A 591 12.85 20.55 -6.39
C THR A 591 11.52 20.25 -5.69
N SER A 592 11.56 19.66 -4.49
CA SER A 592 10.40 19.33 -3.66
C SER A 592 10.53 19.88 -2.23
N GLY A 593 11.27 21.00 -2.07
CA GLY A 593 11.50 21.63 -0.78
C GLY A 593 12.39 20.80 0.17
N GLU A 594 12.29 21.10 1.47
CA GLU A 594 13.11 20.55 2.56
C GLU A 594 12.69 19.14 3.01
N ASN A 595 12.28 18.28 2.07
CA ASN A 595 11.87 16.89 2.35
C ASN A 595 13.08 15.94 2.24
N TYR A 596 13.62 15.46 3.36
CA TYR A 596 14.80 14.58 3.41
C TYR A 596 14.42 13.08 3.42
N GLY A 597 15.40 12.20 3.18
CA GLY A 597 15.19 10.76 3.23
C GLY A 597 14.62 10.20 1.92
N PRO A 598 13.66 9.24 1.96
CA PRO A 598 13.21 8.48 0.81
C PRO A 598 12.55 9.37 -0.27
N GLY A 599 12.57 8.89 -1.52
CA GLY A 599 11.79 9.50 -2.60
C GLY A 599 12.22 10.91 -2.99
N GLN A 600 13.53 11.20 -3.01
CA GLN A 600 14.04 12.49 -3.48
C GLN A 600 13.57 12.75 -4.91
N GLY A 601 12.87 13.88 -5.12
CA GLY A 601 12.28 14.24 -6.40
C GLY A 601 13.30 14.46 -7.53
N SER A 602 14.54 14.76 -7.17
CA SER A 602 15.66 14.82 -8.09
C SER A 602 17.01 14.62 -7.39
N PHE A 603 18.05 14.41 -8.19
CA PHE A 603 19.45 14.57 -7.81
C PHE A 603 20.14 15.46 -8.83
N LEU A 604 21.17 16.20 -8.40
CA LEU A 604 22.12 16.82 -9.31
C LEU A 604 23.48 16.17 -9.16
N ASN A 605 24.14 15.92 -10.28
CA ASN A 605 25.50 15.40 -10.31
C ASN A 605 26.43 16.25 -11.20
N ILE A 606 27.69 16.33 -10.80
CA ILE A 606 28.83 16.84 -11.59
C ILE A 606 29.85 15.70 -11.79
N GLU A 607 29.35 14.48 -12.04
CA GLU A 607 30.15 13.26 -12.20
C GLU A 607 30.49 13.00 -13.68
N LEU A 608 31.76 12.72 -13.97
CA LEU A 608 32.23 12.47 -15.33
C LEU A 608 31.89 11.03 -15.81
N ILE A 609 32.52 10.62 -16.91
CA ILE A 609 32.52 9.22 -17.36
C ILE A 609 33.25 8.31 -16.34
N SER A 610 33.33 7.01 -16.62
CA SER A 610 34.00 6.05 -15.76
C SER A 610 35.47 6.39 -15.55
N GLU A 611 35.93 6.34 -14.30
CA GLU A 611 37.37 6.36 -13.96
C GLU A 611 38.05 5.01 -14.25
N LYS A 612 37.29 3.98 -14.64
CA LYS A 612 37.84 2.65 -14.98
C LYS A 612 38.13 2.60 -16.48
N CYS A 613 39.29 2.05 -16.84
CA CYS A 613 39.77 1.98 -18.23
C CYS A 613 38.93 1.07 -19.12
N ALA A 614 39.06 1.24 -20.44
CA ALA A 614 38.35 0.41 -21.42
C ALA A 614 38.63 -1.08 -21.26
N ARG A 615 39.86 -1.46 -20.88
CA ARG A 615 40.23 -2.87 -20.64
C ARG A 615 39.37 -3.50 -19.53
N TYR A 616 39.17 -2.80 -18.42
CA TYR A 616 38.32 -3.28 -17.33
C TYR A 616 36.90 -3.57 -17.83
N TRP A 617 36.32 -2.64 -18.60
CA TRP A 617 34.96 -2.77 -19.10
C TRP A 617 34.83 -3.89 -20.13
N CYS A 618 35.73 -3.95 -21.11
CA CYS A 618 35.71 -4.99 -22.14
C CYS A 618 35.85 -6.40 -21.53
N GLN A 619 36.80 -6.58 -20.59
CA GLN A 619 36.93 -7.86 -19.89
C GLN A 619 35.66 -8.20 -19.11
N SER A 620 35.12 -7.23 -18.38
CA SER A 620 33.94 -7.46 -17.54
C SER A 620 32.66 -7.71 -18.34
N ILE A 621 32.51 -7.11 -19.52
CA ILE A 621 31.40 -7.39 -20.44
C ILE A 621 31.45 -8.86 -20.87
N ALA A 622 32.62 -9.36 -21.26
CA ALA A 622 32.79 -10.76 -21.64
C ALA A 622 32.42 -11.70 -20.48
N GLU A 623 32.82 -11.37 -19.24
CA GLU A 623 32.44 -12.12 -18.04
C GLU A 623 30.93 -12.10 -17.77
N LEU A 624 30.28 -10.93 -17.90
CA LEU A 624 28.84 -10.80 -17.72
C LEU A 624 28.07 -11.60 -18.77
N LYS A 625 28.47 -11.55 -20.04
CA LYS A 625 27.79 -12.28 -21.12
C LYS A 625 28.02 -13.78 -21.05
N ARG A 626 29.18 -14.23 -20.59
CA ARG A 626 29.44 -15.65 -20.30
C ARG A 626 28.50 -16.16 -19.20
N ASP A 627 28.37 -15.41 -18.12
CA ASP A 627 27.63 -15.85 -16.93
C ASP A 627 26.11 -15.60 -17.03
N PHE A 628 25.71 -14.63 -17.84
CA PHE A 628 24.32 -14.21 -18.05
C PHE A 628 24.00 -14.06 -19.55
N PRO A 629 24.00 -15.15 -20.33
CA PRO A 629 23.86 -15.09 -21.79
C PRO A 629 22.55 -14.45 -22.26
N ASN A 630 21.47 -14.63 -21.48
CA ASN A 630 20.14 -14.10 -21.78
C ASN A 630 19.93 -12.65 -21.33
N LYS A 631 20.85 -12.08 -20.52
CA LYS A 631 20.76 -10.69 -20.07
C LYS A 631 21.42 -9.79 -21.10
N VAL A 632 20.80 -8.63 -21.36
CA VAL A 632 21.31 -7.69 -22.34
C VAL A 632 22.33 -6.74 -21.68
N VAL A 633 23.53 -6.66 -22.26
CA VAL A 633 24.60 -5.76 -21.84
C VAL A 633 24.87 -4.76 -22.96
N ILE A 634 24.60 -3.49 -22.67
CA ILE A 634 24.85 -2.38 -23.61
C ILE A 634 26.11 -1.63 -23.15
N ALA A 635 27.14 -1.56 -23.98
CA ALA A 635 28.34 -0.81 -23.65
C ALA A 635 28.15 0.68 -23.97
N SER A 636 28.13 1.53 -22.94
CA SER A 636 28.18 2.97 -23.15
C SER A 636 29.61 3.43 -23.39
N ILE A 637 29.84 4.10 -24.52
CA ILE A 637 31.18 4.55 -24.94
C ILE A 637 31.17 6.02 -25.36
N MET A 638 32.33 6.67 -25.25
CA MET A 638 32.51 8.07 -25.64
C MET A 638 33.95 8.36 -26.08
N CYS A 639 34.10 9.13 -27.15
CA CYS A 639 35.37 9.66 -27.66
C CYS A 639 35.21 11.14 -28.06
N SER A 640 36.33 11.82 -28.32
CA SER A 640 36.34 13.09 -29.07
C SER A 640 35.85 12.89 -30.50
N TYR A 641 35.61 14.00 -31.21
CA TYR A 641 35.20 13.97 -32.61
C TYR A 641 36.35 13.50 -33.52
N ASN A 642 36.62 12.20 -33.50
CA ASN A 642 37.69 11.53 -34.21
C ASN A 642 37.24 10.13 -34.69
N GLU A 643 37.28 9.89 -36.00
CA GLU A 643 36.80 8.64 -36.60
C GLU A 643 37.57 7.40 -36.11
N GLU A 644 38.89 7.51 -35.97
CA GLU A 644 39.75 6.39 -35.55
C GLU A 644 39.43 5.95 -34.12
N ASP A 645 39.25 6.91 -33.22
CA ASP A 645 38.93 6.64 -31.81
C ASP A 645 37.58 5.94 -31.66
N TRP A 646 36.53 6.50 -32.29
CA TRP A 646 35.20 5.88 -32.28
C TRP A 646 35.24 4.49 -32.90
N THR A 647 35.95 4.30 -34.01
CA THR A 647 36.11 3.00 -34.66
C THR A 647 36.80 2.00 -33.74
N LYS A 648 37.90 2.40 -33.10
CA LYS A 648 38.70 1.55 -32.22
C LYS A 648 37.91 1.12 -30.98
N LEU A 649 37.27 2.07 -30.31
CA LEU A 649 36.52 1.80 -29.08
C LEU A 649 35.25 0.99 -29.35
N ALA A 650 34.52 1.29 -30.43
CA ALA A 650 33.33 0.53 -30.81
C ALA A 650 33.66 -0.93 -31.15
N ARG A 651 34.73 -1.18 -31.91
CA ARG A 651 35.20 -2.55 -32.20
C ARG A 651 35.64 -3.30 -30.95
N ALA A 652 36.31 -2.63 -30.02
CA ALA A 652 36.72 -3.26 -28.76
C ALA A 652 35.51 -3.68 -27.92
N ALA A 653 34.49 -2.83 -27.83
CA ALA A 653 33.26 -3.14 -27.10
C ALA A 653 32.41 -4.24 -27.78
N GLU A 654 32.32 -4.25 -29.13
CA GLU A 654 31.69 -5.34 -29.88
C GLU A 654 32.44 -6.66 -29.68
N ALA A 655 33.78 -6.64 -29.80
CA ALA A 655 34.61 -7.83 -29.61
C ALA A 655 34.55 -8.41 -28.18
N ALA A 656 34.23 -7.57 -27.18
CA ALA A 656 33.97 -8.00 -25.81
C ALA A 656 32.64 -8.77 -25.65
N GLY A 657 31.77 -8.75 -26.66
CA GLY A 657 30.49 -9.45 -26.67
C GLY A 657 29.29 -8.60 -26.25
N SER A 658 29.39 -7.27 -26.26
CA SER A 658 28.22 -6.41 -26.02
C SER A 658 27.09 -6.73 -27.00
N ASP A 659 25.84 -6.75 -26.50
CA ASP A 659 24.67 -6.97 -27.35
C ASP A 659 24.34 -5.73 -28.20
N ALA A 660 24.67 -4.55 -27.67
CA ALA A 660 24.56 -3.27 -28.36
C ALA A 660 25.54 -2.24 -27.78
N LEU A 661 25.72 -1.11 -28.48
CA LEU A 661 26.43 0.06 -27.95
C LEU A 661 25.48 1.22 -27.65
N GLU A 662 25.84 2.06 -26.67
CA GLU A 662 25.20 3.35 -26.42
C GLU A 662 26.24 4.48 -26.56
N LEU A 663 26.12 5.30 -27.60
CA LEU A 663 27.04 6.40 -27.85
C LEU A 663 26.64 7.59 -26.98
N ASN A 664 27.45 7.91 -25.97
CA ASN A 664 27.15 9.02 -25.07
C ASN A 664 27.63 10.35 -25.68
N LEU A 665 26.73 11.02 -26.39
CA LEU A 665 26.98 12.35 -26.96
C LEU A 665 26.35 13.46 -26.09
N SER A 666 26.08 13.19 -24.81
CA SER A 666 25.11 14.00 -24.07
C SER A 666 25.52 14.43 -22.67
N CYS A 667 26.71 14.04 -22.20
CA CYS A 667 27.21 14.47 -20.88
C CYS A 667 27.33 16.01 -20.86
N PRO A 668 26.57 16.72 -19.99
CA PRO A 668 26.48 18.18 -20.06
C PRO A 668 27.61 18.91 -19.34
N HIS A 669 28.48 18.21 -18.60
CA HIS A 669 29.50 18.81 -17.75
C HIS A 669 30.86 18.12 -17.87
N GLY A 670 31.93 18.91 -17.81
CA GLY A 670 33.34 18.47 -17.87
C GLY A 670 33.81 17.91 -19.21
N MET A 671 32.97 17.17 -19.94
CA MET A 671 33.32 16.59 -21.23
C MET A 671 33.14 17.55 -22.40
N GLY A 672 32.19 18.49 -22.31
CA GLY A 672 31.95 19.51 -23.34
C GLY A 672 33.14 20.43 -23.56
N GLU A 673 33.82 20.81 -22.48
CA GLU A 673 35.06 21.61 -22.50
C GLU A 673 36.22 20.89 -23.20
N SER A 674 36.14 19.56 -23.29
CA SER A 674 37.10 18.70 -24.01
C SER A 674 36.65 18.37 -25.44
N GLY A 675 35.62 19.03 -25.96
CA GLY A 675 35.07 18.76 -27.30
C GLY A 675 34.33 17.42 -27.41
N MET A 676 33.87 16.86 -26.30
CA MET A 676 33.17 15.56 -26.19
C MET A 676 31.77 15.72 -25.61
N GLY A 677 30.95 14.66 -25.66
CA GLY A 677 29.64 14.66 -25.03
C GLY A 677 28.73 15.74 -25.62
N LEU A 678 28.19 16.63 -24.77
CA LEU A 678 27.23 17.67 -25.16
C LEU A 678 27.73 18.55 -26.34
N ALA A 679 29.03 18.80 -26.43
CA ALA A 679 29.61 19.56 -27.54
C ALA A 679 29.33 18.92 -28.91
N CYS A 680 29.20 17.60 -28.98
CA CYS A 680 28.80 16.88 -30.20
C CYS A 680 27.28 16.70 -30.30
N GLY A 681 26.61 16.35 -29.20
CA GLY A 681 25.19 15.99 -29.23
C GLY A 681 24.19 17.13 -29.44
N GLN A 682 24.66 18.38 -29.51
CA GLN A 682 23.85 19.54 -29.87
C GLN A 682 23.90 19.87 -31.36
N ASP A 683 24.81 19.26 -32.12
CA ASP A 683 25.00 19.51 -33.55
C ASP A 683 24.58 18.29 -34.39
N PRO A 684 23.50 18.39 -35.20
CA PRO A 684 23.07 17.31 -36.08
C PRO A 684 24.17 16.78 -37.02
N VAL A 685 25.07 17.64 -37.50
CA VAL A 685 26.14 17.24 -38.43
C VAL A 685 27.13 16.31 -37.74
N LEU A 686 27.57 16.66 -36.53
CA LEU A 686 28.51 15.86 -35.76
C LEU A 686 27.88 14.52 -35.34
N VAL A 687 26.61 14.54 -34.91
CA VAL A 687 25.88 13.31 -34.54
C VAL A 687 25.74 12.35 -35.73
N LYS A 688 25.40 12.87 -36.91
CA LYS A 688 25.33 12.07 -38.13
C LYS A 688 26.69 11.47 -38.49
N GLY A 689 27.76 12.28 -38.47
CA GLY A 689 29.13 11.82 -38.77
C GLY A 689 29.61 10.72 -37.83
N ILE A 690 29.47 10.90 -36.52
CA ILE A 690 29.82 9.89 -35.52
C ILE A 690 29.03 8.59 -35.74
N SER A 691 27.72 8.71 -36.00
CA SER A 691 26.86 7.56 -36.25
C SER A 691 27.31 6.78 -37.49
N GLN A 692 27.72 7.47 -38.56
CA GLN A 692 28.25 6.84 -39.78
C GLN A 692 29.56 6.10 -39.51
N TRP A 693 30.48 6.70 -38.75
CA TRP A 693 31.74 6.06 -38.37
C TRP A 693 31.50 4.79 -37.57
N VAL A 694 30.66 4.85 -36.54
CA VAL A 694 30.35 3.68 -35.71
C VAL A 694 29.62 2.61 -36.51
N ARG A 695 28.62 2.99 -37.34
CA ARG A 695 27.90 2.01 -38.17
C ARG A 695 28.84 1.26 -39.12
N LYS A 696 29.83 1.95 -39.70
CA LYS A 696 30.86 1.34 -40.56
C LYS A 696 31.82 0.43 -39.78
N ALA A 697 32.02 0.71 -38.49
CA ALA A 697 32.99 0.00 -37.65
C ALA A 697 32.51 -1.36 -37.11
N ILE A 698 31.21 -1.48 -36.80
CA ILE A 698 30.62 -2.63 -36.08
C ILE A 698 29.37 -3.19 -36.79
N LYS A 699 28.87 -4.35 -36.37
CA LYS A 699 27.63 -4.99 -36.87
C LYS A 699 26.50 -5.00 -35.86
N ILE A 700 26.79 -5.07 -34.56
CA ILE A 700 25.76 -5.02 -33.51
C ILE A 700 24.95 -3.71 -33.57
N PRO A 701 23.72 -3.68 -33.03
CA PRO A 701 22.95 -2.45 -32.89
C PRO A 701 23.67 -1.40 -32.06
N PHE A 702 23.45 -0.13 -32.36
CA PHE A 702 23.89 0.97 -31.49
C PHE A 702 22.85 2.08 -31.40
N PHE A 703 22.84 2.73 -30.25
CA PHE A 703 21.89 3.79 -29.89
C PHE A 703 22.64 5.07 -29.59
N VAL A 704 22.16 6.20 -30.10
CA VAL A 704 22.73 7.52 -29.73
C VAL A 704 21.98 8.04 -28.51
N LYS A 705 22.69 8.28 -27.41
CA LYS A 705 22.10 8.89 -26.21
C LYS A 705 21.99 10.39 -26.39
N LEU A 706 20.78 10.92 -26.28
CA LEU A 706 20.42 12.31 -26.61
C LEU A 706 20.38 13.23 -25.39
N THR A 707 20.77 14.48 -25.59
CA THR A 707 20.75 15.53 -24.58
C THR A 707 19.41 16.24 -24.65
N PRO A 708 18.74 16.53 -23.53
CA PRO A 708 17.56 17.39 -23.52
C PRO A 708 17.93 18.88 -23.61
N ASN A 709 19.22 19.22 -23.52
CA ASN A 709 19.71 20.59 -23.46
C ASN A 709 19.88 21.18 -24.87
N ILE A 710 18.84 21.08 -25.69
CA ILE A 710 18.82 21.52 -27.09
C ILE A 710 17.41 22.02 -27.45
N THR A 711 17.31 22.92 -28.42
CA THR A 711 16.04 23.48 -28.86
C THR A 711 15.13 22.42 -29.49
N ASP A 712 15.67 21.65 -30.45
CA ASP A 712 14.93 20.61 -31.16
C ASP A 712 15.66 19.27 -31.09
N ILE A 713 15.26 18.43 -30.14
CA ILE A 713 15.82 17.08 -29.96
C ILE A 713 15.47 16.15 -31.13
N VAL A 714 14.40 16.44 -31.88
CA VAL A 714 13.96 15.63 -33.01
C VAL A 714 14.95 15.73 -34.16
N SER A 715 15.49 16.91 -34.44
CA SER A 715 16.55 17.11 -35.43
C SER A 715 17.79 16.23 -35.17
N ILE A 716 18.17 16.08 -33.90
CA ILE A 716 19.30 15.24 -33.50
C ILE A 716 18.96 13.75 -33.64
N ALA A 717 17.75 13.35 -33.27
CA ALA A 717 17.29 11.98 -33.47
C ALA A 717 17.24 11.60 -34.96
N MET A 718 16.80 12.52 -35.83
CA MET A 718 16.84 12.35 -37.28
C MET A 718 18.27 12.21 -37.80
N ALA A 719 19.21 13.05 -37.34
CA ALA A 719 20.61 12.94 -37.70
C ALA A 719 21.24 11.60 -37.30
N ALA A 720 20.92 11.11 -36.09
CA ALA A 720 21.34 9.77 -35.65
C ALA A 720 20.76 8.67 -36.55
N HIS A 721 19.46 8.74 -36.88
CA HIS A 721 18.80 7.81 -37.78
C HIS A 721 19.43 7.79 -39.18
N GLU A 722 19.61 8.96 -39.79
CA GLU A 722 20.25 9.12 -41.10
C GLU A 722 21.72 8.68 -41.10
N GLY A 723 22.39 8.76 -39.95
CA GLY A 723 23.75 8.26 -39.76
C GLY A 723 23.84 6.75 -39.57
N GLY A 724 22.72 6.03 -39.53
CA GLY A 724 22.69 4.57 -39.41
C GLY A 724 22.59 4.06 -37.97
N ALA A 725 22.24 4.91 -37.00
CA ALA A 725 21.91 4.44 -35.66
C ALA A 725 20.70 3.49 -35.70
N SER A 726 20.73 2.46 -34.86
CA SER A 726 19.63 1.49 -34.75
C SER A 726 18.45 2.03 -33.93
N GLY A 727 18.69 3.09 -33.15
CA GLY A 727 17.71 3.79 -32.32
C GLY A 727 18.37 4.91 -31.53
N VAL A 728 17.66 5.48 -30.57
CA VAL A 728 18.16 6.52 -29.67
C VAL A 728 17.82 6.22 -28.22
N SER A 729 18.63 6.73 -27.29
CA SER A 729 18.33 6.73 -25.86
C SER A 729 17.92 8.14 -25.44
N ALA A 730 16.66 8.33 -25.03
CA ALA A 730 16.08 9.64 -24.75
C ALA A 730 15.52 9.67 -23.32
N ILE A 731 16.09 10.42 -22.37
CA ILE A 731 17.12 11.46 -22.48
C ILE A 731 18.24 11.33 -21.42
N ASN A 732 19.35 12.04 -21.63
CA ASN A 732 20.34 12.29 -20.58
C ASN A 732 19.84 13.37 -19.59
N THR A 733 20.65 13.76 -18.61
CA THR A 733 20.31 14.74 -17.57
C THR A 733 20.08 16.15 -18.11
N VAL A 734 19.22 16.91 -17.42
CA VAL A 734 18.95 18.33 -17.71
C VAL A 734 20.00 19.19 -17.01
N SER A 735 20.65 20.11 -17.71
CA SER A 735 21.66 21.00 -17.14
C SER A 735 21.04 21.95 -16.10
N GLY A 736 21.70 22.16 -14.97
CA GLY A 736 21.21 23.07 -13.93
C GLY A 736 22.20 23.35 -12.80
N LEU A 737 21.77 24.20 -11.88
CA LEU A 737 22.42 24.50 -10.61
C LEU A 737 21.41 24.24 -9.49
N MET A 738 21.72 23.34 -8.56
CA MET A 738 20.70 22.83 -7.63
C MET A 738 20.35 23.83 -6.53
N SER A 739 21.36 24.37 -5.84
CA SER A 739 21.13 25.39 -4.84
C SER A 739 22.36 26.26 -4.58
N VAL A 740 22.09 27.46 -4.08
CA VAL A 740 23.06 28.42 -3.55
C VAL A 740 22.58 28.81 -2.15
N ARG A 741 23.49 28.76 -1.17
CA ARG A 741 23.20 29.07 0.23
C ARG A 741 23.11 30.58 0.44
N PRO A 742 22.55 31.05 1.58
CA PRO A 742 22.46 32.48 1.89
C PRO A 742 23.80 33.22 1.91
N ASP A 743 24.92 32.52 2.13
CA ASP A 743 26.29 33.07 2.08
C ASP A 743 26.89 33.06 0.66
N ALA A 744 26.05 32.87 -0.37
CA ALA A 744 26.41 32.72 -1.79
C ALA A 744 27.24 31.48 -2.14
N THR A 745 27.46 30.53 -1.21
CA THR A 745 28.18 29.29 -1.52
C THR A 745 27.27 28.28 -2.23
N PRO A 746 27.73 27.62 -3.31
CA PRO A 746 26.91 26.64 -4.03
C PRO A 746 26.81 25.31 -3.27
N TRP A 747 25.90 24.43 -3.70
CA TRP A 747 25.91 23.02 -3.32
C TRP A 747 25.64 22.13 -4.55
N PRO A 748 26.59 21.24 -4.94
CA PRO A 748 27.86 20.91 -4.27
C PRO A 748 28.91 22.03 -4.33
N ALA A 749 29.77 22.09 -3.30
CA ALA A 749 30.91 23.01 -3.20
C ALA A 749 32.22 22.23 -3.10
N VAL A 750 33.11 22.40 -4.07
CA VAL A 750 34.37 21.66 -4.25
C VAL A 750 35.57 22.52 -3.83
N GLY A 751 36.49 21.92 -3.07
CA GLY A 751 37.75 22.56 -2.66
C GLY A 751 37.59 23.70 -1.64
N VAL A 752 38.71 24.33 -1.29
CA VAL A 752 38.77 25.43 -0.30
C VAL A 752 38.00 26.66 -0.79
N ALA A 753 38.04 26.93 -2.09
CA ALA A 753 37.30 28.02 -2.72
C ALA A 753 35.78 27.76 -2.81
N ARG A 754 35.30 26.57 -2.43
CA ARG A 754 33.89 26.16 -2.46
C ARG A 754 33.25 26.39 -3.84
N SER A 755 33.98 26.06 -4.89
CA SER A 755 33.56 26.28 -6.27
C SER A 755 32.59 25.20 -6.76
N THR A 756 31.85 25.49 -7.83
CA THR A 756 30.98 24.51 -8.49
C THR A 756 30.96 24.74 -10.00
N THR A 757 30.33 23.82 -10.73
CA THR A 757 29.97 23.97 -12.14
C THR A 757 28.51 23.54 -12.33
N TYR A 758 27.93 23.82 -13.50
CA TYR A 758 26.60 23.29 -13.82
C TYR A 758 26.63 21.76 -13.86
N GLY A 759 25.63 21.14 -13.22
CA GLY A 759 25.49 19.70 -13.15
C GLY A 759 24.30 19.18 -13.95
N GLY A 760 24.20 17.86 -14.03
CA GLY A 760 23.05 17.16 -14.58
C GLY A 760 21.99 16.85 -13.52
N VAL A 761 20.80 17.45 -13.66
CA VAL A 761 19.60 17.10 -12.91
C VAL A 761 19.00 15.80 -13.46
N SER A 762 18.61 14.91 -12.56
CA SER A 762 17.97 13.62 -12.82
C SER A 762 16.78 13.39 -11.89
N GLY A 763 16.10 12.25 -11.99
CA GLY A 763 14.96 11.89 -11.14
C GLY A 763 13.62 12.38 -11.68
N ASN A 764 12.56 12.22 -10.89
CA ASN A 764 11.18 12.48 -11.32
C ASN A 764 10.96 13.91 -11.82
N ALA A 765 11.70 14.90 -11.29
CA ALA A 765 11.70 16.27 -11.81
C ALA A 765 12.02 16.37 -13.32
N THR A 766 12.71 15.38 -13.89
CA THR A 766 13.06 15.32 -15.32
C THR A 766 12.09 14.51 -16.18
N ARG A 767 11.11 13.83 -15.57
CA ARG A 767 10.14 12.98 -16.27
C ARG A 767 9.36 13.72 -17.35
N PRO A 768 8.83 14.94 -17.14
CA PRO A 768 8.09 15.65 -18.19
C PRO A 768 8.94 15.90 -19.44
N MET A 769 10.24 16.19 -19.27
CA MET A 769 11.17 16.38 -20.38
C MET A 769 11.45 15.06 -21.12
N GLY A 770 11.57 13.95 -20.39
CA GLY A 770 11.71 12.61 -20.97
C GLY A 770 10.48 12.20 -21.78
N LEU A 771 9.27 12.32 -21.23
CA LEU A 771 8.02 11.99 -21.93
C LEU A 771 7.82 12.85 -23.17
N ARG A 772 8.12 14.16 -23.11
CA ARG A 772 8.09 15.06 -24.28
C ARG A 772 9.07 14.59 -25.36
N ALA A 773 10.32 14.30 -25.00
CA ALA A 773 11.33 13.88 -25.96
C ALA A 773 10.93 12.56 -26.65
N VAL A 774 10.55 11.55 -25.88
CA VAL A 774 10.17 10.23 -26.40
C VAL A 774 8.96 10.35 -27.34
N SER A 775 7.89 11.03 -26.91
CA SER A 775 6.69 11.19 -27.74
C SER A 775 6.94 12.01 -29.01
N ALA A 776 7.74 13.08 -28.94
CA ALA A 776 8.08 13.89 -30.10
C ALA A 776 8.92 13.11 -31.13
N ILE A 777 9.91 12.35 -30.68
CA ILE A 777 10.74 11.51 -31.55
C ILE A 777 9.87 10.40 -32.17
N ALA A 778 9.06 9.70 -31.38
CA ALA A 778 8.22 8.62 -31.87
C ALA A 778 7.18 9.08 -32.90
N ASN A 779 6.61 10.28 -32.71
CA ASN A 779 5.70 10.89 -33.70
C ASN A 779 6.41 11.25 -35.00
N LYS A 780 7.66 11.76 -34.94
CA LYS A 780 8.39 12.17 -36.14
C LYS A 780 9.05 11.00 -36.88
N LEU A 781 9.51 9.98 -36.14
CA LEU A 781 10.19 8.80 -36.66
C LEU A 781 9.45 7.52 -36.22
N PRO A 782 8.27 7.23 -36.80
CA PRO A 782 7.50 6.03 -36.44
C PRO A 782 8.33 4.76 -36.64
N GLY A 783 8.34 3.89 -35.64
CA GLY A 783 9.08 2.63 -35.67
C GLY A 783 10.59 2.76 -35.40
N PHE A 784 11.13 3.98 -35.26
CA PHE A 784 12.52 4.16 -34.83
C PHE A 784 12.66 3.85 -33.33
N PRO A 785 13.48 2.87 -32.92
CA PRO A 785 13.56 2.43 -31.53
C PRO A 785 14.05 3.51 -30.57
N ILE A 786 13.38 3.62 -29.42
CA ILE A 786 13.71 4.57 -28.35
C ILE A 786 13.91 3.83 -27.02
N LEU A 787 15.09 3.96 -26.41
CA LEU A 787 15.31 3.55 -25.03
C LEU A 787 14.92 4.74 -24.14
N GLY A 788 13.81 4.62 -23.41
CA GLY A 788 13.25 5.70 -22.60
C GLY A 788 14.04 5.92 -21.30
N ILE A 789 14.35 7.17 -20.96
CA ILE A 789 15.13 7.55 -19.77
C ILE A 789 14.62 8.89 -19.24
N GLY A 790 14.50 9.01 -17.92
CA GLY A 790 14.19 10.27 -17.24
C GLY A 790 13.08 10.13 -16.21
N GLY A 791 13.46 10.01 -14.94
CA GLY A 791 12.48 10.02 -13.85
C GLY A 791 11.51 8.84 -13.79
N ILE A 792 11.84 7.70 -14.41
CA ILE A 792 11.10 6.44 -14.24
C ILE A 792 11.43 5.87 -12.87
N ASP A 793 10.41 5.62 -12.06
CA ASP A 793 10.53 5.15 -10.67
C ASP A 793 9.51 4.07 -10.28
N SER A 794 8.66 3.63 -11.21
CA SER A 794 7.59 2.65 -10.99
C SER A 794 7.19 1.95 -12.29
N ALA A 795 6.44 0.86 -12.18
CA ALA A 795 5.80 0.23 -13.33
C ALA A 795 4.82 1.17 -14.06
N GLU A 796 4.09 2.00 -13.32
CA GLU A 796 3.16 2.98 -13.88
C GLU A 796 3.88 4.03 -14.72
N SER A 797 4.98 4.61 -14.20
CA SER A 797 5.78 5.56 -14.97
C SER A 797 6.50 4.90 -16.15
N ALA A 798 6.95 3.65 -16.03
CA ALA A 798 7.48 2.91 -17.18
C ALA A 798 6.43 2.68 -18.28
N LEU A 799 5.19 2.33 -17.92
CA LEU A 799 4.10 2.17 -18.88
C LEU A 799 3.79 3.50 -19.59
N GLN A 800 3.93 4.66 -18.93
CA GLN A 800 3.80 5.96 -19.60
C GLN A 800 4.84 6.13 -20.73
N PHE A 801 6.10 5.76 -20.48
CA PHE A 801 7.14 5.79 -21.52
C PHE A 801 6.86 4.81 -22.66
N ILE A 802 6.37 3.60 -22.36
CA ILE A 802 5.97 2.60 -23.36
C ILE A 802 4.82 3.14 -24.22
N MET A 803 3.78 3.70 -23.62
CA MET A 803 2.67 4.31 -24.35
C MET A 803 3.09 5.55 -25.15
N CYS A 804 4.19 6.21 -24.78
CA CYS A 804 4.80 7.29 -25.57
C CYS A 804 5.76 6.79 -26.67
N GLY A 805 6.04 5.49 -26.77
CA GLY A 805 6.82 4.90 -27.87
C GLY A 805 8.19 4.32 -27.50
N ALA A 806 8.52 4.19 -26.21
CA ALA A 806 9.78 3.56 -25.77
C ALA A 806 9.56 2.09 -25.34
N PRO A 807 9.96 1.07 -26.12
CA PRO A 807 9.72 -0.34 -25.77
C PRO A 807 10.49 -0.83 -24.54
N VAL A 808 11.59 -0.17 -24.18
CA VAL A 808 12.40 -0.45 -22.99
C VAL A 808 12.79 0.84 -22.29
N VAL A 809 13.07 0.77 -21.00
CA VAL A 809 13.33 1.91 -20.13
C VAL A 809 14.60 1.75 -19.30
N GLN A 810 15.38 2.82 -19.16
CA GLN A 810 16.57 2.87 -18.30
C GLN A 810 16.30 3.65 -17.01
N ILE A 811 16.74 3.09 -15.88
CA ILE A 811 16.50 3.61 -14.54
C ILE A 811 17.85 3.94 -13.86
N CYS A 812 17.91 5.08 -13.16
CA CYS A 812 19.04 5.48 -12.31
C CYS A 812 18.57 5.98 -10.95
N SER A 813 17.91 7.14 -10.92
CA SER A 813 17.63 7.87 -9.67
C SER A 813 16.72 7.10 -8.71
N ALA A 814 15.83 6.25 -9.21
CA ALA A 814 15.01 5.39 -8.35
C ALA A 814 15.85 4.36 -7.60
N VAL A 815 16.89 3.80 -8.23
CA VAL A 815 17.87 2.92 -7.56
C VAL A 815 18.75 3.71 -6.60
N GLN A 816 19.11 4.97 -6.92
CA GLN A 816 19.85 5.83 -5.98
C GLN A 816 19.03 6.19 -4.73
N ASN A 817 17.72 6.35 -4.88
CA ASN A 817 16.79 6.54 -3.76
C ASN A 817 16.57 5.26 -2.95
N GLN A 818 16.90 4.09 -3.50
CA GLN A 818 16.57 2.79 -2.94
C GLN A 818 17.70 1.78 -3.18
N ASP A 819 17.45 0.72 -3.93
CA ASP A 819 18.40 -0.37 -4.21
C ASP A 819 17.91 -1.22 -5.41
N PHE A 820 18.63 -2.29 -5.74
CA PHE A 820 18.34 -3.10 -6.94
C PHE A 820 17.05 -3.93 -6.85
N THR A 821 16.46 -4.12 -5.66
CA THR A 821 15.25 -4.95 -5.49
C THR A 821 13.99 -4.32 -6.09
N VAL A 822 14.01 -3.01 -6.39
CA VAL A 822 12.88 -2.30 -7.03
C VAL A 822 12.47 -2.89 -8.39
N VAL A 823 13.33 -3.69 -9.03
CA VAL A 823 12.95 -4.36 -10.28
C VAL A 823 11.83 -5.38 -10.09
N GLU A 824 11.77 -6.05 -8.94
CA GLU A 824 10.67 -6.99 -8.64
C GLU A 824 9.33 -6.24 -8.57
N ASP A 825 9.34 -5.06 -7.95
CA ASP A 825 8.20 -4.14 -7.94
C ASP A 825 7.82 -3.71 -9.37
N TYR A 826 8.79 -3.39 -10.22
CA TYR A 826 8.52 -2.95 -11.58
C TYR A 826 7.95 -4.06 -12.46
N ILE A 827 8.48 -5.28 -12.32
CA ILE A 827 8.01 -6.47 -13.04
C ILE A 827 6.58 -6.79 -12.62
N THR A 828 6.34 -7.00 -11.33
CA THR A 828 5.00 -7.36 -10.82
C THR A 828 3.97 -6.26 -11.12
N GLY A 829 4.37 -4.99 -10.98
CA GLY A 829 3.50 -3.86 -11.28
C GLY A 829 3.12 -3.76 -12.75
N LEU A 830 4.05 -4.01 -13.68
CA LEU A 830 3.74 -3.95 -15.11
C LEU A 830 2.89 -5.14 -15.55
N LYS A 831 3.17 -6.33 -15.01
CA LYS A 831 2.30 -7.50 -15.23
C LYS A 831 0.86 -7.21 -14.79
N ALA A 832 0.68 -6.64 -13.60
CA ALA A 832 -0.64 -6.27 -13.10
C ALA A 832 -1.33 -5.21 -13.96
N LEU A 833 -0.60 -4.16 -14.39
CA LEU A 833 -1.16 -3.13 -15.27
C LEU A 833 -1.62 -3.69 -16.63
N LEU A 834 -0.89 -4.64 -17.21
CA LEU A 834 -1.29 -5.31 -18.46
C LEU A 834 -2.45 -6.27 -18.23
N TYR A 835 -2.39 -7.09 -17.17
CA TYR A 835 -3.45 -8.01 -16.80
C TYR A 835 -4.78 -7.28 -16.56
N LEU A 836 -4.77 -6.18 -15.81
CA LEU A 836 -5.98 -5.41 -15.48
C LEU A 836 -6.63 -4.74 -16.70
N ARG A 837 -5.93 -4.61 -17.83
CA ARG A 837 -6.54 -4.17 -19.10
C ARG A 837 -7.37 -5.27 -19.77
N SER A 838 -7.12 -6.54 -19.44
CA SER A 838 -7.83 -7.71 -20.00
C SER A 838 -9.09 -8.09 -19.22
N VAL A 839 -9.13 -7.73 -17.93
CA VAL A 839 -10.29 -7.90 -17.06
C VAL A 839 -11.08 -6.60 -17.06
N GLY A 840 -12.38 -6.64 -17.37
CA GLY A 840 -13.23 -5.46 -17.56
C GLY A 840 -13.52 -4.66 -16.26
N GLN A 841 -12.48 -4.18 -15.59
CA GLN A 841 -12.53 -3.40 -14.34
C GLN A 841 -12.93 -1.94 -14.66
N PHE A 842 -14.23 -1.71 -14.83
CA PHE A 842 -14.76 -0.41 -15.20
C PHE A 842 -14.43 0.67 -14.15
N GLY A 843 -13.88 1.80 -14.60
CA GLY A 843 -13.56 2.96 -13.76
C GLY A 843 -12.22 2.90 -13.01
N TRP A 844 -11.47 1.79 -13.08
CA TRP A 844 -10.14 1.72 -12.49
C TRP A 844 -9.12 2.54 -13.31
N LEU A 845 -8.18 3.17 -12.61
CA LEU A 845 -7.03 3.87 -13.19
C LEU A 845 -5.76 3.07 -12.91
N GLY A 846 -5.41 2.17 -13.82
CA GLY A 846 -4.34 1.20 -13.60
C GLY A 846 -4.70 0.24 -12.47
N GLN A 847 -3.96 0.28 -11.36
CA GLN A 847 -4.27 -0.51 -10.16
C GLN A 847 -5.14 0.25 -9.14
N SER A 848 -5.44 1.53 -9.36
CA SER A 848 -6.27 2.34 -8.46
C SER A 848 -7.76 2.05 -8.70
N PRO A 849 -8.53 1.54 -7.72
CA PRO A 849 -9.97 1.43 -7.86
C PRO A 849 -10.63 2.82 -7.93
N PRO A 850 -11.88 2.93 -8.43
CA PRO A 850 -12.63 4.16 -8.39
C PRO A 850 -12.68 4.73 -6.96
N THR A 851 -12.31 6.01 -6.81
CA THR A 851 -12.36 6.68 -5.50
C THR A 851 -13.82 6.79 -5.06
N PHE A 852 -14.16 6.13 -3.95
CA PHE A 852 -15.47 6.22 -3.32
C PHE A 852 -15.54 7.42 -2.37
N LYS A 853 -16.76 7.92 -2.11
CA LYS A 853 -16.98 8.99 -1.14
C LYS A 853 -16.51 8.55 0.24
N HIS A 854 -15.52 9.26 0.77
CA HIS A 854 -14.91 8.88 2.03
C HIS A 854 -14.53 10.06 2.92
N GLN A 855 -14.49 9.83 4.22
CA GLN A 855 -13.76 10.65 5.19
C GLN A 855 -12.74 9.78 5.90
N LYS A 856 -11.49 10.23 5.93
CA LYS A 856 -10.35 9.45 6.48
C LYS A 856 -10.23 8.03 5.88
N GLY A 857 -10.65 7.83 4.63
CA GLY A 857 -10.63 6.52 3.96
C GLY A 857 -11.75 5.57 4.35
N LYS A 858 -12.73 6.02 5.13
CA LYS A 858 -13.92 5.25 5.48
C LYS A 858 -15.12 5.75 4.68
N PRO A 859 -15.99 4.86 4.17
CA PRO A 859 -17.18 5.26 3.42
C PRO A 859 -18.07 6.21 4.22
N VAL A 860 -18.69 7.16 3.55
CA VAL A 860 -19.65 8.09 4.17
C VAL A 860 -20.96 8.16 3.40
N GLN A 861 -22.05 8.32 4.14
CA GLN A 861 -23.37 8.63 3.58
C GLN A 861 -23.57 10.14 3.50
N THR A 862 -24.13 10.62 2.39
CA THR A 862 -24.56 12.01 2.25
C THR A 862 -25.76 12.27 3.15
N LEU A 863 -25.67 13.29 4.02
CA LEU A 863 -26.72 13.69 4.94
C LEU A 863 -26.98 15.18 4.79
N TYR A 864 -28.26 15.55 4.87
CA TYR A 864 -28.71 16.91 4.63
C TYR A 864 -29.29 17.53 5.91
N ASP A 865 -29.17 18.85 6.01
CA ASP A 865 -29.92 19.64 6.98
C ASP A 865 -31.37 19.86 6.52
N GLU A 866 -32.14 20.57 7.34
CA GLU A 866 -33.54 20.94 7.09
C GLU A 866 -33.76 21.83 5.86
N ASN A 867 -32.70 22.47 5.34
CA ASN A 867 -32.73 23.30 4.15
C ASN A 867 -32.18 22.58 2.91
N GLY A 868 -31.88 21.28 3.02
CA GLY A 868 -31.33 20.48 1.93
C GLY A 868 -29.85 20.71 1.64
N LYS A 869 -29.09 21.34 2.54
CA LYS A 869 -27.63 21.48 2.42
C LYS A 869 -26.89 20.30 3.05
N VAL A 870 -25.76 19.90 2.48
CA VAL A 870 -24.95 18.79 3.02
C VAL A 870 -24.36 19.17 4.39
N LEU A 871 -24.47 18.26 5.36
CA LEU A 871 -23.93 18.45 6.70
C LEU A 871 -22.41 18.26 6.73
N ALA A 872 -21.68 19.25 7.26
CA ALA A 872 -20.23 19.18 7.43
C ALA A 872 -19.78 18.17 8.53
N HIS A 873 -18.50 17.80 8.50
CA HIS A 873 -17.90 16.82 9.43
C HIS A 873 -17.21 17.46 10.65
N PHE A 874 -17.82 18.50 11.23
CA PHE A 874 -17.31 19.18 12.42
C PHE A 874 -18.44 19.84 13.22
N GLY A 875 -18.15 20.24 14.46
CA GLY A 875 -19.04 21.08 15.24
C GLY A 875 -20.38 20.45 15.56
N GLU A 876 -21.42 21.27 15.49
CA GLU A 876 -22.82 20.85 15.60
C GLU A 876 -23.27 19.97 14.44
N TYR A 877 -22.75 20.20 13.23
CA TYR A 877 -23.06 19.39 12.05
C TYR A 877 -22.65 17.93 12.26
N SER A 878 -21.47 17.67 12.84
CA SER A 878 -21.01 16.31 13.15
C SER A 878 -21.94 15.60 14.13
N LYS A 879 -22.42 16.31 15.16
CA LYS A 879 -23.38 15.75 16.13
C LYS A 879 -24.70 15.41 15.45
N LYS A 880 -25.19 16.30 14.59
CA LYS A 880 -26.43 16.05 13.84
C LYS A 880 -26.29 14.86 12.90
N ARG A 881 -25.13 14.68 12.26
CA ARG A 881 -24.81 13.49 11.47
C ARG A 881 -24.86 12.22 12.32
N GLU A 882 -24.26 12.24 13.51
CA GLU A 882 -24.28 11.10 14.45
C GLU A 882 -25.72 10.73 14.87
N GLU A 883 -26.56 11.72 15.17
CA GLU A 883 -27.98 11.53 15.50
C GLU A 883 -28.75 10.88 14.34
N LEU A 884 -28.64 11.43 13.13
CA LEU A 884 -29.34 10.91 11.95
C LEU A 884 -28.89 9.49 11.59
N LEU A 885 -27.58 9.23 11.63
CA LEU A 885 -27.05 7.89 11.38
C LEU A 885 -27.51 6.90 12.43
N HIS A 886 -27.62 7.31 13.70
CA HIS A 886 -28.15 6.46 14.75
C HIS A 886 -29.62 6.09 14.47
N GLU A 887 -30.47 7.05 14.10
CA GLU A 887 -31.86 6.79 13.74
C GLU A 887 -32.01 5.87 12.52
N ILE A 888 -31.17 6.06 11.49
CA ILE A 888 -31.13 5.20 10.30
C ILE A 888 -30.77 3.76 10.71
N ARG A 889 -29.73 3.59 11.53
CA ARG A 889 -29.26 2.27 11.96
C ARG A 889 -30.29 1.53 12.82
N LEU A 890 -31.02 2.22 13.70
CA LEU A 890 -32.09 1.60 14.49
C LEU A 890 -33.17 0.96 13.60
N LYS A 891 -33.51 1.63 12.49
CA LYS A 891 -34.48 1.17 11.49
C LYS A 891 -33.90 0.15 10.50
N SER A 892 -32.57 0.07 10.39
CA SER A 892 -31.91 -0.87 9.49
C SER A 892 -31.91 -2.31 10.04
N ASP A 893 -31.96 -3.26 9.10
CA ASP A 893 -31.61 -4.65 9.35
C ASP A 893 -30.10 -4.81 9.07
N VAL A 894 -29.34 -5.12 10.10
CA VAL A 894 -27.87 -5.24 10.05
C VAL A 894 -27.44 -6.35 9.09
N LEU A 895 -28.30 -7.35 8.86
CA LEU A 895 -28.03 -8.49 7.97
C LEU A 895 -28.72 -8.37 6.60
N ALA A 896 -29.44 -7.28 6.32
CA ALA A 896 -30.15 -7.12 5.04
C ALA A 896 -29.20 -6.91 3.85
N ASP A 897 -29.68 -7.29 2.66
CA ASP A 897 -28.97 -7.06 1.41
C ASP A 897 -28.97 -5.57 1.04
N ASN A 898 -27.86 -4.88 1.30
CA ASN A 898 -27.60 -3.58 0.72
C ASN A 898 -27.23 -3.73 -0.76
N ALA A 899 -27.99 -3.11 -1.66
CA ALA A 899 -27.71 -3.08 -3.10
C ALA A 899 -26.33 -2.46 -3.46
N ASN A 900 -25.69 -1.78 -2.51
CA ASN A 900 -24.39 -1.09 -2.67
C ASN A 900 -23.18 -1.90 -2.15
N GLU A 901 -23.36 -3.09 -1.56
CA GLU A 901 -22.25 -3.90 -1.00
C GLU A 901 -21.71 -4.97 -1.96
N THR A 902 -22.29 -5.11 -3.14
CA THR A 902 -21.82 -6.00 -4.21
C THR A 902 -20.58 -5.42 -4.91
N TYR A 903 -19.47 -5.25 -4.17
CA TYR A 903 -18.14 -5.01 -4.78
C TYR A 903 -17.52 -6.30 -5.30
N LEU A 904 -17.98 -7.45 -4.79
CA LEU A 904 -17.75 -8.76 -5.39
C LEU A 904 -18.74 -8.92 -6.55
N THR A 905 -18.50 -8.21 -7.65
CA THR A 905 -19.17 -8.57 -8.90
C THR A 905 -18.79 -9.99 -9.24
N ASN A 906 -19.80 -10.86 -9.39
CA ASN A 906 -19.64 -12.17 -9.99
C ASN A 906 -18.98 -11.95 -11.36
N GLY A 907 -17.68 -12.22 -11.43
CA GLY A 907 -16.89 -12.11 -12.64
C GLY A 907 -17.38 -13.12 -13.67
N ASN A 908 -18.42 -12.75 -14.44
CA ASN A 908 -18.52 -13.16 -15.83
C ASN A 908 -17.47 -12.36 -16.62
N ASN A 909 -16.20 -12.52 -16.26
CA ASN A 909 -15.10 -11.87 -16.95
C ASN A 909 -14.62 -12.86 -18.00
N HIS A 910 -15.13 -12.70 -19.23
CA HIS A 910 -14.36 -13.10 -20.40
C HIS A 910 -13.02 -12.37 -20.31
N VAL A 911 -11.97 -13.08 -19.86
CA VAL A 911 -10.60 -12.59 -19.92
C VAL A 911 -10.28 -12.47 -21.40
N LEU A 912 -10.16 -11.24 -21.89
CA LEU A 912 -9.62 -10.98 -23.23
C LEU A 912 -8.13 -11.36 -23.23
N ASP A 913 -7.54 -11.49 -24.41
CA ASP A 913 -6.09 -11.70 -24.50
C ASP A 913 -5.34 -10.55 -23.81
N VAL A 914 -4.46 -10.89 -22.87
CA VAL A 914 -3.66 -9.90 -22.13
C VAL A 914 -2.71 -9.20 -23.10
N PRO A 915 -2.73 -7.85 -23.19
CA PRO A 915 -1.87 -7.13 -24.11
C PRO A 915 -0.40 -7.33 -23.76
N LYS A 916 0.43 -7.54 -24.78
CA LYS A 916 1.90 -7.52 -24.65
C LYS A 916 2.41 -6.09 -24.74
N ILE A 917 3.67 -5.87 -24.40
CA ILE A 917 4.32 -4.55 -24.50
C ILE A 917 4.17 -3.94 -25.89
N LYS A 918 4.34 -4.75 -26.94
CA LYS A 918 4.20 -4.29 -28.34
C LYS A 918 2.80 -3.77 -28.68
N ASP A 919 1.76 -4.23 -27.97
CA ASP A 919 0.36 -3.91 -28.27
C ASP A 919 -0.05 -2.57 -27.63
N VAL A 920 0.67 -2.12 -26.60
CA VAL A 920 0.47 -0.83 -25.91
C VAL A 920 1.53 0.21 -26.28
N LEU A 921 2.52 -0.15 -27.09
CA LEU A 921 3.60 0.72 -27.53
C LEU A 921 3.06 1.87 -28.38
N GLY A 922 3.31 3.11 -27.96
CA GLY A 922 2.89 4.30 -28.71
C GLY A 922 1.39 4.62 -28.65
N GLU A 923 0.60 3.92 -27.81
CA GLU A 923 -0.85 4.10 -27.70
C GLU A 923 -1.27 5.55 -27.33
N ALA A 924 -0.41 6.29 -26.64
CA ALA A 924 -0.67 7.68 -26.27
C ALA A 924 -0.40 8.69 -27.41
N LEU A 925 0.36 8.30 -28.44
CA LEU A 925 0.82 9.22 -29.49
C LEU A 925 -0.30 9.95 -30.23
N PRO A 926 -1.42 9.30 -30.63
CA PRO A 926 -2.52 9.99 -31.32
C PRO A 926 -3.18 11.09 -30.48
N ARG A 927 -2.98 11.10 -29.16
CA ARG A 927 -3.53 12.09 -28.22
C ARG A 927 -2.59 13.27 -27.99
N VAL A 928 -1.39 13.25 -28.55
CA VAL A 928 -0.36 14.29 -28.39
C VAL A 928 -0.19 15.02 -29.72
N GLY A 929 -0.60 16.29 -29.77
CA GLY A 929 -0.54 17.08 -31.00
C GLY A 929 -0.44 18.58 -30.75
N THR A 930 -0.55 19.37 -31.81
CA THR A 930 -0.51 20.84 -31.72
C THR A 930 -1.76 21.40 -31.05
N PHE A 931 -1.62 22.53 -30.36
CA PHE A 931 -2.72 23.23 -29.70
C PHE A 931 -3.94 23.48 -30.62
N LYS A 932 -3.72 23.79 -31.91
CA LYS A 932 -4.80 24.06 -32.88
C LYS A 932 -5.74 22.86 -33.13
N HIS A 933 -5.34 21.64 -32.78
CA HIS A 933 -6.18 20.44 -32.88
C HIS A 933 -7.01 20.17 -31.62
N LEU A 934 -6.82 20.94 -30.54
CA LEU A 934 -7.62 20.82 -29.34
C LEU A 934 -8.96 21.54 -29.55
N ASP A 935 -10.05 20.84 -29.29
CA ASP A 935 -11.41 21.35 -29.46
C ASP A 935 -11.74 22.38 -28.36
N ASN A 936 -11.55 23.66 -28.68
CA ASN A 936 -11.83 24.76 -27.76
C ASN A 936 -13.33 25.04 -27.56
N THR A 937 -14.23 24.29 -28.21
CA THR A 937 -15.68 24.39 -28.00
C THR A 937 -16.17 23.46 -26.89
N LYS A 938 -15.41 22.40 -26.57
CA LYS A 938 -15.72 21.41 -25.52
C LYS A 938 -15.07 21.78 -24.20
N GLN A 939 -15.63 22.78 -23.55
CA GLN A 939 -15.15 23.27 -22.25
C GLN A 939 -15.65 22.40 -21.09
N VAL A 940 -14.92 22.44 -19.98
CA VAL A 940 -15.26 21.77 -18.72
C VAL A 940 -15.41 22.78 -17.59
N VAL A 941 -16.03 22.37 -16.48
CA VAL A 941 -16.08 23.10 -15.21
C VAL A 941 -15.74 22.17 -14.06
N ALA A 942 -15.28 22.73 -12.94
CA ALA A 942 -15.00 21.96 -11.75
C ALA A 942 -16.30 21.61 -11.01
N LEU A 943 -16.39 20.39 -10.48
CA LEU A 943 -17.45 19.92 -9.60
C LEU A 943 -16.81 19.38 -8.32
N ILE A 944 -17.26 19.85 -7.17
CA ILE A 944 -16.75 19.45 -5.85
C ILE A 944 -17.73 18.48 -5.21
N ASP A 945 -17.23 17.40 -4.63
CA ASP A 945 -18.01 16.51 -3.77
C ASP A 945 -17.92 16.97 -2.30
N ASP A 946 -19.06 17.42 -1.78
CA ASP A 946 -19.18 17.99 -0.43
C ASP A 946 -18.83 16.99 0.68
N ASP A 947 -19.14 15.71 0.50
CA ASP A 947 -18.85 14.67 1.51
C ASP A 947 -17.36 14.31 1.56
N MET A 948 -16.63 14.48 0.45
CA MET A 948 -15.18 14.28 0.39
C MET A 948 -14.38 15.51 0.84
N CYS A 949 -15.02 16.68 0.82
CA CYS A 949 -14.39 17.94 1.20
C CYS A 949 -13.91 17.92 2.65
N ILE A 950 -12.71 18.45 2.90
CA ILE A 950 -12.16 18.66 4.25
C ILE A 950 -12.13 20.14 4.65
N ASN A 951 -12.86 20.99 3.92
CA ASN A 951 -13.16 22.37 4.28
C ASN A 951 -11.93 23.30 4.39
N CYS A 952 -10.87 23.01 3.61
CA CYS A 952 -9.60 23.76 3.69
C CYS A 952 -9.58 25.09 2.93
N GLY A 953 -10.55 25.33 2.04
CA GLY A 953 -10.60 26.56 1.23
C GLY A 953 -9.48 26.71 0.19
N LYS A 954 -8.61 25.70 -0.05
CA LYS A 954 -7.51 25.84 -1.03
C LYS A 954 -8.00 26.04 -2.47
N CYS A 955 -9.09 25.38 -2.85
CA CYS A 955 -9.72 25.60 -4.15
C CYS A 955 -10.20 27.04 -4.30
N TYR A 956 -10.85 27.57 -3.26
CA TYR A 956 -11.30 28.96 -3.17
C TYR A 956 -10.13 29.95 -3.29
N MET A 957 -9.09 29.82 -2.47
CA MET A 957 -7.90 30.70 -2.52
C MET A 957 -7.21 30.66 -3.89
N ALA A 958 -7.04 29.47 -4.48
CA ALA A 958 -6.41 29.34 -5.78
C ALA A 958 -7.24 29.97 -6.90
N CYS A 959 -8.57 29.88 -6.82
CA CYS A 959 -9.45 30.53 -7.78
C CYS A 959 -9.52 32.05 -7.58
N ALA A 960 -9.42 32.51 -6.34
CA ALA A 960 -9.42 33.92 -5.96
C ALA A 960 -8.17 34.65 -6.47
N ASP A 961 -6.97 34.14 -6.14
CA ASP A 961 -5.71 34.86 -6.38
C ASP A 961 -4.95 34.37 -7.61
N SER A 962 -5.43 33.32 -8.27
CA SER A 962 -4.77 32.72 -9.45
C SER A 962 -5.76 32.21 -10.49
N GLY A 963 -7.02 32.68 -10.43
CA GLY A 963 -8.09 32.21 -11.29
C GLY A 963 -9.10 33.29 -11.65
N TYR A 964 -10.38 32.96 -11.49
CA TYR A 964 -11.52 33.72 -12.02
C TYR A 964 -12.57 34.04 -10.95
N GLN A 965 -12.20 33.96 -9.67
CA GLN A 965 -13.08 34.25 -8.53
C GLN A 965 -14.43 33.51 -8.64
N ALA A 966 -14.41 32.26 -9.11
CA ALA A 966 -15.59 31.48 -9.49
C ALA A 966 -15.95 30.40 -8.46
N ILE A 967 -15.54 30.59 -7.21
CA ILE A 967 -15.83 29.66 -6.10
C ILE A 967 -16.34 30.51 -4.93
N GLU A 968 -17.55 30.23 -4.48
CA GLU A 968 -18.07 30.71 -3.21
C GLU A 968 -17.55 29.84 -2.07
N PHE A 969 -17.20 30.43 -0.93
CA PHE A 969 -16.81 29.70 0.27
C PHE A 969 -17.75 30.08 1.42
N ASP A 970 -18.55 29.11 1.87
CA ASP A 970 -19.55 29.33 2.91
C ASP A 970 -18.87 29.60 4.28
N ALA A 971 -19.28 30.66 4.96
CA ALA A 971 -18.60 31.14 6.17
C ALA A 971 -18.87 30.29 7.42
N GLU A 972 -19.91 29.46 7.42
CA GLU A 972 -20.32 28.65 8.57
C GLU A 972 -19.89 27.20 8.41
N THR A 973 -20.15 26.63 7.23
CA THR A 973 -19.85 25.23 6.90
C THR A 973 -18.47 25.05 6.30
N HIS A 974 -17.85 26.11 5.77
CA HIS A 974 -16.61 26.04 4.99
C HIS A 974 -16.70 25.02 3.83
N ILE A 975 -17.89 24.86 3.24
CA ILE A 975 -18.07 24.07 2.02
C ILE A 975 -17.94 25.02 0.81
N PRO A 976 -17.05 24.71 -0.16
CA PRO A 976 -16.89 25.51 -1.37
C PRO A 976 -17.93 25.15 -2.44
N HIS A 977 -18.45 26.15 -3.15
CA HIS A 977 -19.38 25.96 -4.27
C HIS A 977 -18.84 26.62 -5.55
N VAL A 978 -18.77 25.87 -6.64
CA VAL A 978 -18.27 26.37 -7.94
C VAL A 978 -19.42 27.05 -8.68
N THR A 979 -19.21 28.30 -9.11
CA THR A 979 -20.22 29.09 -9.82
C THR A 979 -20.12 28.90 -11.34
N ASP A 980 -21.14 29.38 -12.08
CA ASP A 980 -21.20 29.34 -13.55
C ASP A 980 -20.07 30.10 -14.25
N ASP A 981 -19.41 31.00 -13.52
CA ASP A 981 -18.22 31.75 -13.95
C ASP A 981 -16.97 30.89 -14.10
N CYS A 982 -17.03 29.61 -13.68
CA CYS A 982 -15.93 28.68 -13.84
C CYS A 982 -15.52 28.52 -15.31
N THR A 983 -14.21 28.62 -15.55
CA THR A 983 -13.62 28.51 -16.89
C THR A 983 -13.02 27.15 -17.19
N GLY A 984 -13.00 26.23 -16.22
CA GLY A 984 -12.39 24.91 -16.40
C GLY A 984 -10.86 24.89 -16.33
N CYS A 985 -10.21 25.91 -15.79
CA CYS A 985 -8.74 26.00 -15.73
C CYS A 985 -8.07 24.87 -14.90
N THR A 986 -8.85 24.11 -14.13
CA THR A 986 -8.41 22.92 -13.36
C THR A 986 -7.51 23.21 -12.16
N LEU A 987 -7.11 24.46 -11.91
CA LEU A 987 -6.20 24.79 -10.79
C LEU A 987 -6.75 24.38 -9.41
N CYS A 988 -8.06 24.52 -9.18
CA CYS A 988 -8.69 24.10 -7.93
C CYS A 988 -8.55 22.60 -7.66
N LEU A 989 -8.71 21.76 -8.70
CA LEU A 989 -8.49 20.32 -8.64
C LEU A 989 -7.02 20.03 -8.32
N SER A 990 -6.09 20.68 -9.03
CA SER A 990 -4.65 20.45 -8.88
C SER A 990 -4.09 20.77 -7.48
N VAL A 991 -4.74 21.67 -6.73
CA VAL A 991 -4.33 22.03 -5.36
C VAL A 991 -5.17 21.35 -4.27
N CYS A 992 -6.20 20.58 -4.65
CA CYS A 992 -7.06 19.89 -3.70
C CYS A 992 -6.24 18.81 -2.97
N PRO A 993 -6.27 18.75 -1.62
CA PRO A 993 -5.53 17.75 -0.87
C PRO A 993 -6.18 16.36 -0.90
N ILE A 994 -7.42 16.23 -1.39
CA ILE A 994 -8.18 14.98 -1.44
C ILE A 994 -8.31 14.53 -2.89
N ILE A 995 -7.79 13.34 -3.20
CA ILE A 995 -7.88 12.73 -4.54
C ILE A 995 -9.36 12.63 -4.93
N ASP A 996 -9.68 13.05 -6.15
CA ASP A 996 -11.02 13.02 -6.78
C ASP A 996 -12.15 13.74 -6.03
N CYS A 997 -11.87 14.50 -4.97
CA CYS A 997 -12.87 15.38 -4.35
C CYS A 997 -13.34 16.48 -5.31
N ILE A 998 -12.51 16.86 -6.28
CA ILE A 998 -12.89 17.75 -7.38
C ILE A 998 -12.74 16.98 -8.69
N SER A 999 -13.77 17.01 -9.52
CA SER A 999 -13.77 16.44 -10.87
C SER A 999 -13.99 17.53 -11.92
N MET A 1000 -13.56 17.27 -13.16
CA MET A 1000 -13.83 18.16 -14.30
C MET A 1000 -14.97 17.56 -15.14
N VAL A 1001 -16.08 18.27 -15.24
CA VAL A 1001 -17.28 17.82 -15.96
C VAL A 1001 -17.58 18.72 -17.16
N PRO A 1002 -18.22 18.22 -18.23
CA PRO A 1002 -18.57 19.05 -19.39
C PRO A 1002 -19.43 20.26 -18.99
N LYS A 1003 -19.07 21.45 -19.48
CA LYS A 1003 -19.82 22.69 -19.21
C LYS A 1003 -21.15 22.63 -19.95
N GLN A 1004 -22.26 22.74 -19.21
CA GLN A 1004 -23.62 22.64 -19.77
C GLN A 1004 -24.17 23.95 -20.32
N ILE A 1005 -23.56 25.08 -19.96
CA ILE A 1005 -23.90 26.42 -20.44
C ILE A 1005 -22.86 26.91 -21.46
N PRO A 1006 -23.22 27.79 -22.42
CA PRO A 1006 -22.26 28.35 -23.36
C PRO A 1006 -21.06 28.99 -22.65
N HIS A 1007 -19.84 28.64 -23.09
CA HIS A 1007 -18.65 29.25 -22.54
C HIS A 1007 -18.49 30.69 -23.05
N ILE A 1008 -18.62 31.66 -22.15
CA ILE A 1008 -18.42 33.08 -22.46
C ILE A 1008 -16.97 33.44 -22.16
N ILE A 1009 -16.24 33.86 -23.19
CA ILE A 1009 -14.84 34.29 -23.03
C ILE A 1009 -14.84 35.68 -22.38
N LYS A 1010 -14.25 35.78 -21.19
CA LYS A 1010 -14.10 37.04 -20.45
C LYS A 1010 -13.02 37.91 -21.10
N ARG A 1011 -13.44 38.89 -21.92
CA ARG A 1011 -12.53 39.79 -22.67
C ARG A 1011 -12.19 41.11 -21.97
N GLY A 1012 -12.80 41.39 -20.81
CA GLY A 1012 -12.60 42.61 -20.02
C GLY A 1012 -13.31 43.85 -20.59
N ILE A 1013 -13.17 44.13 -21.89
CA ILE A 1013 -13.83 45.23 -22.59
C ILE A 1013 -14.57 44.73 -23.85
N ARG A 1014 -15.60 45.47 -24.26
CA ARG A 1014 -16.30 45.25 -25.53
C ARG A 1014 -15.42 45.83 -26.65
N TYR A 1015 -14.96 45.00 -27.58
CA TYR A 1015 -14.28 45.46 -28.79
C TYR A 1015 -15.13 45.14 -30.02
N ASP A 1016 -15.16 46.07 -30.97
CA ASP A 1016 -15.64 45.79 -32.32
C ASP A 1016 -14.62 44.86 -32.99
N ILE A 1017 -15.09 43.73 -33.52
CA ILE A 1017 -14.25 42.77 -34.22
C ILE A 1017 -13.80 43.43 -35.53
N LEU A 1018 -12.59 43.99 -35.55
CA LEU A 1018 -11.93 44.34 -36.80
C LEU A 1018 -11.52 43.03 -37.49
N PRO A 1019 -11.98 42.74 -38.72
CA PRO A 1019 -11.57 41.54 -39.43
C PRO A 1019 -10.06 41.62 -39.68
N VAL A 1020 -9.30 40.75 -39.02
CA VAL A 1020 -7.89 40.55 -39.34
C VAL A 1020 -7.86 39.57 -40.50
N SER A 1021 -7.53 40.04 -41.70
CA SER A 1021 -7.19 39.16 -42.82
C SER A 1021 -6.02 38.28 -42.40
N PRO A 1022 -6.06 36.95 -42.64
CA PRO A 1022 -4.94 36.09 -42.31
C PRO A 1022 -3.68 36.58 -43.03
N LEU A 1023 -2.58 36.69 -42.29
CA LEU A 1023 -1.24 36.76 -42.85
C LEU A 1023 -0.89 35.38 -43.41
N ASP A 1024 -1.54 35.01 -44.52
CA ASP A 1024 -1.09 33.90 -45.36
C ASP A 1024 0.04 34.42 -46.25
N GLY A 1025 1.26 34.03 -45.93
CA GLY A 1025 2.44 34.20 -46.78
C GLY A 1025 3.44 35.22 -46.25
N ILE A 1026 4.35 34.79 -45.38
CA ILE A 1026 5.80 35.01 -45.43
C ILE A 1026 6.40 34.04 -44.39
N CYS A 1027 7.45 33.32 -44.79
CA CYS A 1027 8.13 32.21 -44.12
C CYS A 1027 7.54 30.81 -44.40
N GLN A 1028 7.65 30.39 -45.66
CA GLN A 1028 8.08 29.02 -45.98
C GLN A 1028 9.59 28.91 -45.79
#